data_AF-A0A350CF45-F1
#
_entry.id   AF-A0A350CF45-F1
#
_cell.length_a   1.000
_cell.length_b   1.000
_cell.length_c   1.000
_cell.angle_alpha   90.00
_cell.angle_beta   90.00
_cell.angle_gamma   90.00
#
_symmetry.space_group_name_H-M   'P 1'
#
loop_
_entity.id
_entity.type
_entity.pdbx_description
1 polymer ?
#
loop_
_entity_poly.entity_id
_entity_poly.type
_entity_poly.pdbx_seq_one_letter_code
_entity_poly.pdbx_strand_id
1 'polypeptide(L)'
;MKGLLGCGLGVLGVGLGALPAQEPIVPIEPPAAPEQSEVAELMDLVRDGAFSSPGYARTTLVRTQKKIGEWQVDLGDVDVVVGEYRPPGYRGNAIDLNGTRSGSIYQAVPVQPGLRYTVKFLAAGKWAGNDNRPRVVTVRLGKQKMTFSIAKPADWSPSAVDWKWYTADLLAQGTQAALRFTSETSRTADGPMIAAVSLYAPQGPPGPLSSVPVPLPADLEKYIANRERAIALGKALFWDMQVGSDGRTACATCHWHAGADMRLKNTVHPGAPGSNFGPQYPQSGSLFADAVKKFRGVNGTLKSEDFPFHKVLQPLAPADRQGQPSKGNPVLRDTREVAGSQGVLTEDFIAVVRGRSADLGNPVLNPVFSMHGVNVRQVTGRNSPTTINAVFFDRLFWDGRANRYFNGVNPFGDLDPEARVYFAEADGSMSRVMVRIDNAALASQATGPAISPVEMSWDGRRFSELARKLLPLRPLALQKVSPDDSVLGCFCDESGHGLCGKKTSYSQLIREAFKPEWWSGRRLTSEGFTHMEANFSLYWGLAIMMYESTLVSDQAPYDRWAAGDRSALSPLAKEGLKIFMNEGRCINCHSGPEFAGATVSELRGVLSNDGGVERMQMSTGIAVYDGGFYNIGVRPTFEDIGVGAAHPLFGPLSYSRQEQLGRNPEPKVVVSQDQRLAVNGAFKTPTLRNVSLTGPYMHNGGMKSLREVVEFYVRGGDFPDQNRQDLAPDIRPLEGMYGSEFKVDALVEFMEHLTDERVRRQKAPFDHPELVIPNGHAEECYDEAMDQLLVIPANGRDGGEGLWTFEQTLQRGMQWRSGSGRYPESKYPTAPVNDIPPAKLIPGDPLPLPKSPAEGAVKPPIYWRD
;
A
#
# COMPACT_ATOMS: atom_id res chain seq x y z
N MET A 1 -61.88 28.16 -8.34
CA MET A 1 -63.03 28.22 -7.40
C MET A 1 -62.45 28.49 -6.01
N LYS A 2 -62.97 29.45 -5.23
CA LYS A 2 -63.78 29.22 -4.01
C LYS A 2 -63.35 27.97 -3.19
N GLY A 3 -62.97 28.05 -1.91
CA GLY A 3 -62.74 29.21 -1.02
C GLY A 3 -62.94 28.91 0.49
N LEU A 4 -62.68 29.91 1.36
CA LEU A 4 -62.80 30.01 2.85
C LEU A 4 -61.44 29.92 3.60
N LEU A 5 -60.96 30.84 4.46
CA LEU A 5 -61.52 31.70 5.56
C LEU A 5 -61.81 30.91 6.85
N GLY A 6 -61.42 31.33 8.08
CA GLY A 6 -60.63 32.48 8.61
C GLY A 6 -60.54 32.38 10.18
N CYS A 7 -59.85 33.19 10.99
CA CYS A 7 -59.03 34.42 10.82
C CYS A 7 -57.64 34.27 11.52
N GLY A 8 -57.00 35.09 12.39
CA GLY A 8 -57.27 36.34 13.15
C GLY A 8 -57.36 36.09 14.68
N LEU A 9 -56.77 36.84 15.63
CA LEU A 9 -55.95 38.08 15.71
C LEU A 9 -54.70 37.83 16.62
N GLY A 10 -53.67 38.69 16.77
CA GLY A 10 -53.34 40.02 16.22
C GLY A 10 -52.68 40.94 17.29
N VAL A 11 -52.06 42.08 16.88
CA VAL A 11 -51.37 43.10 17.74
C VAL A 11 -50.01 42.60 18.32
N LEU A 12 -48.85 43.27 18.32
CA LEU A 12 -48.21 44.47 17.70
C LEU A 12 -46.66 44.19 17.67
N GLY A 13 -45.74 44.98 17.07
CA GLY A 13 -45.84 46.17 16.22
C GLY A 13 -44.57 47.06 16.24
N VAL A 14 -44.37 47.87 15.18
CA VAL A 14 -43.35 48.93 14.97
C VAL A 14 -41.87 48.49 14.79
N GLY A 15 -41.23 48.96 13.71
CA GLY A 15 -39.76 48.93 13.55
C GLY A 15 -39.25 48.81 12.11
N LEU A 16 -39.15 49.91 11.37
CA LEU A 16 -38.38 49.95 10.11
C LEU A 16 -36.90 50.21 10.44
N GLY A 17 -36.06 49.20 10.24
CA GLY A 17 -34.60 49.27 10.38
C GLY A 17 -33.92 48.66 9.15
N ALA A 18 -32.76 49.20 8.76
CA ALA A 18 -32.02 48.72 7.59
C ALA A 18 -31.43 47.32 7.82
N LEU A 19 -31.27 46.56 6.73
CA LEU A 19 -30.44 45.35 6.73
C LEU A 19 -29.01 45.73 7.15
N PRO A 20 -28.37 44.99 8.08
CA PRO A 20 -26.96 45.19 8.36
C PRO A 20 -26.14 44.86 7.11
N ALA A 21 -25.09 45.63 6.86
CA ALA A 21 -24.15 45.35 5.79
C ALA A 21 -23.44 44.00 6.03
N GLN A 22 -22.99 43.36 4.95
CA GLN A 22 -22.07 42.22 5.07
C GLN A 22 -20.82 42.69 5.82
N GLU A 23 -20.44 41.98 6.89
CA GLU A 23 -19.14 42.17 7.50
C GLU A 23 -18.05 41.83 6.46
N PRO A 24 -16.99 42.66 6.34
CA PRO A 24 -15.90 42.35 5.41
C PRO A 24 -15.21 41.06 5.85
N ILE A 25 -14.93 40.17 4.88
CA ILE A 25 -14.20 38.94 5.13
C ILE A 25 -12.81 39.31 5.69
N VAL A 26 -12.61 39.10 6.98
CA VAL A 26 -11.31 39.25 7.63
C VAL A 26 -10.38 38.19 7.02
N PRO A 27 -9.20 38.56 6.49
CA PRO A 27 -8.22 37.58 6.07
C PRO A 27 -7.86 36.70 7.26
N ILE A 28 -8.05 35.38 7.13
CA ILE A 28 -7.55 34.42 8.11
C ILE A 28 -6.03 34.51 8.07
N GLU A 29 -5.42 35.12 9.09
CA GLU A 29 -3.97 35.11 9.23
C GLU A 29 -3.48 33.65 9.27
N PRO A 30 -2.35 33.32 8.59
CA PRO A 30 -1.80 31.98 8.68
C PRO A 30 -1.51 31.65 10.15
N PRO A 31 -1.79 30.41 10.61
CA PRO A 31 -1.61 30.04 12.01
C PRO A 31 -0.17 30.33 12.43
N ALA A 32 -0.02 30.97 13.60
CA ALA A 32 1.28 31.38 14.12
C ALA A 32 2.26 30.18 14.12
N ALA A 33 3.47 30.41 13.61
CA ALA A 33 4.48 29.36 13.47
C ALA A 33 4.72 28.68 14.84
N PRO A 34 4.66 27.34 14.94
CA PRO A 34 4.76 26.65 16.21
C PRO A 34 6.13 26.90 16.87
N GLU A 35 6.15 27.06 18.19
CA GLU A 35 7.39 27.29 18.94
C GLU A 35 8.41 26.16 18.67
N GLN A 36 9.62 26.55 18.27
CA GLN A 36 10.61 25.64 17.69
C GLN A 36 11.39 24.83 18.75
N SER A 37 10.77 23.78 19.28
CA SER A 37 11.49 22.69 19.96
C SER A 37 10.89 21.30 19.64
N GLU A 38 11.76 20.29 19.64
CA GLU A 38 11.42 18.84 19.56
C GLU A 38 10.82 18.31 18.24
N VAL A 39 11.18 18.89 17.09
CA VAL A 39 10.86 18.34 15.75
C VAL A 39 12.13 18.33 14.87
N ALA A 40 13.03 17.36 15.11
CA ALA A 40 14.48 17.56 14.86
C ALA A 40 15.32 16.32 14.42
N GLU A 41 14.74 15.27 13.85
CA GLU A 41 15.44 14.04 13.36
C GLU A 41 14.54 13.31 12.32
N LEU A 42 14.96 12.69 11.19
CA LEU A 42 16.30 12.35 10.68
C LEU A 42 16.43 12.47 9.14
N MET A 43 17.61 12.86 8.68
CA MET A 43 18.22 12.39 7.43
C MET A 43 19.75 12.51 7.59
N ASP A 44 20.56 11.47 7.37
CA ASP A 44 22.01 11.60 7.62
C ASP A 44 22.71 12.41 6.53
N LEU A 45 23.19 13.59 6.91
CA LEU A 45 23.85 14.55 6.01
C LEU A 45 25.36 14.34 5.90
N VAL A 46 25.95 13.41 6.67
CA VAL A 46 27.40 13.19 6.69
C VAL A 46 27.83 12.23 5.59
N ARG A 47 28.69 12.72 4.69
CA ARG A 47 29.41 11.88 3.72
C ARG A 47 30.68 11.31 4.36
N ASP A 48 30.99 10.05 4.07
CA ASP A 48 32.11 9.32 4.69
C ASP A 48 32.22 9.47 6.22
N GLY A 49 31.09 9.35 6.93
CA GLY A 49 31.05 9.29 8.40
C GLY A 49 31.75 8.08 9.02
N ALA A 50 32.21 7.15 8.16
CA ALA A 50 32.99 5.98 8.49
C ALA A 50 34.50 6.14 8.27
N PHE A 51 34.94 7.28 7.74
CA PHE A 51 36.35 7.56 7.39
C PHE A 51 36.98 6.44 6.54
N SER A 52 36.15 5.84 5.68
CA SER A 52 36.36 4.59 4.97
C SER A 52 37.20 4.72 3.70
N SER A 53 37.52 5.96 3.32
CA SER A 53 38.32 6.30 2.14
C SER A 53 39.63 5.49 2.05
N PRO A 54 39.94 4.89 0.88
CA PRO A 54 41.12 4.04 0.71
C PRO A 54 42.43 4.84 0.58
N GLY A 55 43.57 4.17 0.82
CA GLY A 55 44.91 4.71 0.57
C GLY A 55 45.70 5.14 1.81
N TYR A 56 45.10 5.09 3.00
CA TYR A 56 45.81 5.35 4.26
C TYR A 56 46.59 4.12 4.76
N ALA A 57 47.79 4.35 5.29
CA ALA A 57 48.56 3.35 6.03
C ALA A 57 48.06 3.24 7.49
N ARG A 58 48.55 2.22 8.22
CA ARG A 58 48.10 1.81 9.56
C ARG A 58 47.84 2.97 10.54
N THR A 59 48.73 3.96 10.53
CA THR A 59 48.50 5.29 11.10
C THR A 59 49.02 6.32 10.10
N THR A 60 48.21 7.30 9.72
CA THR A 60 48.61 8.32 8.72
C THR A 60 48.29 9.74 9.19
N LEU A 61 49.33 10.54 9.39
CA LEU A 61 49.24 11.95 9.80
C LEU A 61 48.72 12.83 8.66
N VAL A 62 47.58 13.47 8.86
CA VAL A 62 46.95 14.40 7.91
C VAL A 62 46.99 15.81 8.48
N ARG A 63 47.68 16.71 7.78
CA ARG A 63 47.86 18.12 8.17
C ARG A 63 46.77 19.01 7.57
N THR A 64 46.63 20.23 8.12
CA THR A 64 45.76 21.29 7.58
C THR A 64 45.83 21.43 6.05
N GLN A 65 44.70 21.75 5.42
CA GLN A 65 44.51 21.85 3.97
C GLN A 65 44.61 20.51 3.21
N LYS A 66 44.57 19.36 3.92
CA LYS A 66 44.40 18.03 3.32
C LYS A 66 43.03 17.44 3.68
N LYS A 67 42.61 16.44 2.90
CA LYS A 67 41.33 15.74 3.01
C LYS A 67 41.47 14.36 3.69
N ILE A 68 40.38 13.93 4.31
CA ILE A 68 40.11 12.57 4.78
C ILE A 68 38.77 12.17 4.16
N GLY A 69 38.82 11.66 2.94
CA GLY A 69 37.62 11.52 2.10
C GLY A 69 36.93 12.86 1.87
N GLU A 70 35.68 12.96 2.33
CA GLU A 70 34.88 14.18 2.23
C GLU A 70 35.14 15.19 3.37
N TRP A 71 35.87 14.78 4.42
CA TRP A 71 36.31 15.67 5.50
C TRP A 71 37.56 16.46 5.12
N GLN A 72 37.71 17.65 5.68
CA GLN A 72 38.90 18.50 5.55
C GLN A 72 39.52 18.78 6.91
N VAL A 73 40.85 18.75 6.99
CA VAL A 73 41.60 19.18 8.18
C VAL A 73 41.81 20.69 8.11
N ASP A 74 41.25 21.44 9.07
CA ASP A 74 41.28 22.91 9.09
C ASP A 74 42.04 23.52 10.27
N LEU A 75 42.34 22.74 11.31
CA LEU A 75 43.25 23.11 12.38
C LEU A 75 44.25 21.98 12.68
N GLY A 76 45.48 22.37 13.05
CA GLY A 76 46.48 21.46 13.61
C GLY A 76 46.93 20.34 12.66
N ASP A 77 46.81 19.11 13.15
CA ASP A 77 46.96 17.87 12.40
C ASP A 77 46.30 16.72 13.17
N VAL A 78 45.88 15.67 12.46
CA VAL A 78 45.11 14.52 12.98
C VAL A 78 45.66 13.22 12.40
N ASP A 79 45.51 12.10 13.09
CA ASP A 79 45.91 10.79 12.57
C ASP A 79 44.69 9.98 12.10
N VAL A 80 44.73 9.49 10.85
CA VAL A 80 43.82 8.43 10.38
C VAL A 80 44.36 7.09 10.85
N VAL A 81 43.56 6.36 11.63
CA VAL A 81 43.94 5.09 12.27
C VAL A 81 43.22 3.92 11.60
N VAL A 82 44.01 3.03 10.98
CA VAL A 82 43.52 1.95 10.11
C VAL A 82 43.85 0.59 10.72
N GLY A 83 42.80 -0.12 11.18
CA GLY A 83 42.89 -1.49 11.67
C GLY A 83 43.20 -1.64 13.16
N GLU A 84 43.84 -0.65 13.78
CA GLU A 84 44.01 -0.54 15.24
C GLU A 84 42.86 0.26 15.87
N TYR A 85 42.70 0.18 17.19
CA TYR A 85 41.71 0.95 17.98
C TYR A 85 40.23 0.86 17.54
N ARG A 86 39.85 -0.13 16.72
CA ARG A 86 38.50 -0.23 16.13
C ARG A 86 37.37 -0.31 17.18
N PRO A 87 36.24 0.40 16.97
CA PRO A 87 35.04 0.19 17.79
C PRO A 87 34.42 -1.20 17.56
N PRO A 88 33.88 -1.86 18.59
CA PRO A 88 33.17 -3.13 18.45
C PRO A 88 32.03 -3.06 17.42
N GLY A 89 31.93 -4.10 16.57
CA GLY A 89 30.95 -4.16 15.47
C GLY A 89 31.21 -3.22 14.28
N TYR A 90 32.12 -2.25 14.41
CA TYR A 90 32.33 -1.22 13.40
C TYR A 90 33.42 -1.57 12.38
N ARG A 91 33.19 -1.26 11.10
CA ARG A 91 34.11 -1.56 9.98
C ARG A 91 34.86 -0.36 9.41
N GLY A 92 34.48 0.87 9.80
CA GLY A 92 35.19 2.09 9.41
C GLY A 92 36.54 2.26 10.12
N ASN A 93 37.21 3.36 9.81
CA ASN A 93 38.44 3.78 10.49
C ASN A 93 38.11 4.70 11.67
N ALA A 94 39.10 4.94 12.53
CA ALA A 94 39.01 5.94 13.60
C ALA A 94 39.90 7.15 13.24
N ILE A 95 39.50 8.35 13.66
CA ILE A 95 40.32 9.56 13.58
C ILE A 95 40.74 9.96 14.98
N ASP A 96 42.05 10.00 15.24
CA ASP A 96 42.58 10.68 16.42
C ASP A 96 42.67 12.19 16.13
N LEU A 97 41.92 12.99 16.90
CA LEU A 97 41.89 14.44 16.74
C LEU A 97 43.13 15.14 17.30
N ASN A 98 44.13 14.39 17.79
CA ASN A 98 45.52 14.87 17.86
C ASN A 98 46.42 14.01 16.95
N GLY A 99 47.19 14.65 16.07
CA GLY A 99 48.40 14.08 15.50
C GLY A 99 49.61 14.46 16.38
N THR A 100 50.45 15.36 15.86
CA THR A 100 51.56 15.95 16.63
C THR A 100 51.09 17.04 17.62
N ARG A 101 49.85 17.51 17.47
CA ARG A 101 49.19 18.56 18.25
C ARG A 101 47.67 18.45 18.07
N SER A 102 46.91 19.20 18.86
CA SER A 102 45.44 19.27 18.74
C SER A 102 45.02 19.73 17.34
N GLY A 103 44.19 18.93 16.69
CA GLY A 103 43.66 19.17 15.35
C GLY A 103 42.15 19.33 15.32
N SER A 104 41.63 19.56 14.11
CA SER A 104 40.21 19.61 13.84
C SER A 104 39.91 19.16 12.42
N ILE A 105 38.80 18.44 12.26
CA ILE A 105 38.23 18.08 10.96
C ILE A 105 36.85 18.72 10.81
N TYR A 106 36.48 19.07 9.57
CA TYR A 106 35.14 19.55 9.26
C TYR A 106 34.60 19.03 7.92
N GLN A 107 33.28 19.09 7.77
CA GLN A 107 32.56 18.89 6.52
C GLN A 107 31.53 20.01 6.36
N ALA A 108 31.32 20.50 5.13
CA ALA A 108 30.24 21.41 4.82
C ALA A 108 28.96 20.61 4.54
N VAL A 109 27.87 20.97 5.23
CA VAL A 109 26.59 20.25 5.20
C VAL A 109 25.43 21.21 4.94
N PRO A 110 24.43 20.84 4.11
CA PRO A 110 23.22 21.63 3.90
C PRO A 110 22.32 21.54 5.13
N VAL A 111 21.85 22.68 5.62
CA VAL A 111 20.99 22.77 6.81
C VAL A 111 19.92 23.86 6.60
N GLN A 112 18.95 23.96 7.50
CA GLN A 112 17.90 25.00 7.46
C GLN A 112 17.95 25.86 8.74
N PRO A 113 17.87 27.20 8.66
CA PRO A 113 17.88 28.07 9.84
C PRO A 113 16.71 27.76 10.79
N GLY A 114 16.97 27.83 12.10
CA GLY A 114 15.93 27.65 13.14
C GLY A 114 15.60 26.19 13.46
N LEU A 115 16.05 25.23 12.65
CA LEU A 115 15.88 23.81 12.96
C LEU A 115 17.07 23.24 13.75
N ARG A 116 16.79 22.29 14.63
CA ARG A 116 17.78 21.58 15.46
C ARG A 116 18.21 20.30 14.75
N TYR A 117 19.48 19.94 14.86
CA TYR A 117 20.08 18.77 14.23
C TYR A 117 20.83 17.94 15.27
N THR A 118 20.63 16.62 15.29
CA THR A 118 21.36 15.71 16.18
C THR A 118 22.64 15.22 15.49
N VAL A 119 23.81 15.56 16.04
CA VAL A 119 25.06 14.86 15.71
C VAL A 119 25.13 13.60 16.57
N LYS A 120 25.39 12.43 15.97
CA LYS A 120 25.63 11.17 16.70
C LYS A 120 26.99 10.63 16.30
N PHE A 121 27.80 10.19 17.27
CA PHE A 121 29.16 9.70 17.02
C PHE A 121 29.65 8.76 18.11
N LEU A 122 30.58 7.86 17.76
CA LEU A 122 31.40 7.14 18.73
C LEU A 122 32.62 7.99 19.09
N ALA A 123 32.96 8.02 20.38
CA ALA A 123 34.23 8.57 20.84
C ALA A 123 34.88 7.70 21.92
N ALA A 124 36.21 7.77 21.96
CA ALA A 124 37.09 7.16 22.94
C ALA A 124 38.27 8.10 23.22
N GLY A 125 39.07 7.81 24.24
CA GLY A 125 40.34 8.50 24.45
C GLY A 125 41.53 7.59 24.17
N LYS A 126 42.60 8.16 23.61
CA LYS A 126 43.92 7.55 23.50
C LYS A 126 44.77 7.99 24.70
N TRP A 127 45.54 7.08 25.28
CA TRP A 127 46.39 7.32 26.45
C TRP A 127 47.67 6.46 26.40
N ALA A 128 48.32 6.40 25.23
CA ALA A 128 49.54 5.63 25.01
C ALA A 128 50.76 6.22 25.73
N GLY A 129 50.78 7.53 25.97
CA GLY A 129 51.73 8.21 26.84
C GLY A 129 51.24 8.42 28.28
N ASN A 130 52.14 8.92 29.13
CA ASN A 130 51.93 9.09 30.58
C ASN A 130 50.92 10.20 30.98
N ASP A 131 50.26 10.85 30.02
CA ASP A 131 49.33 11.97 30.26
C ASP A 131 47.90 11.49 30.52
N ASN A 132 47.57 11.20 31.79
CA ASN A 132 46.26 10.71 32.24
C ASN A 132 45.12 11.76 32.22
N ARG A 133 45.31 12.99 31.69
CA ARG A 133 44.23 13.99 31.60
C ARG A 133 43.07 13.49 30.72
N PRO A 134 41.81 13.90 30.99
CA PRO A 134 40.68 13.62 30.10
C PRO A 134 40.93 14.07 28.65
N ARG A 135 40.35 13.36 27.69
CA ARG A 135 40.34 13.75 26.28
C ARG A 135 39.07 14.53 25.99
N VAL A 136 39.20 15.73 25.42
CA VAL A 136 38.12 16.71 25.32
C VAL A 136 37.86 17.03 23.86
N VAL A 137 36.65 16.71 23.38
CA VAL A 137 36.21 16.95 22.01
C VAL A 137 35.07 17.95 21.99
N THR A 138 35.19 18.99 21.17
CA THR A 138 34.09 19.90 20.86
C THR A 138 33.51 19.56 19.49
N VAL A 139 32.21 19.31 19.46
CA VAL A 139 31.40 19.21 18.24
C VAL A 139 30.80 20.58 17.96
N ARG A 140 30.83 21.03 16.71
CA ARG A 140 30.29 22.33 16.28
C ARG A 140 29.44 22.17 15.03
N LEU A 141 28.35 22.94 14.92
CA LEU A 141 27.54 23.09 13.72
C LEU A 141 27.36 24.59 13.46
N GLY A 142 28.16 25.14 12.54
CA GLY A 142 28.27 26.58 12.34
C GLY A 142 28.82 27.28 13.59
N LYS A 143 28.00 28.11 14.26
CA LYS A 143 28.38 28.80 15.51
C LYS A 143 28.00 28.03 16.78
N GLN A 144 27.06 27.09 16.71
CA GLN A 144 26.66 26.29 17.86
C GLN A 144 27.72 25.23 18.17
N LYS A 145 27.88 24.91 19.46
CA LYS A 145 28.87 23.93 19.93
C LYS A 145 28.41 23.17 21.18
N MET A 146 28.88 21.93 21.33
CA MET A 146 28.80 21.14 22.54
C MET A 146 30.16 20.47 22.79
N THR A 147 30.58 20.36 24.05
CA THR A 147 31.91 19.86 24.42
C THR A 147 31.79 18.69 25.39
N PHE A 148 32.49 17.60 25.08
CA PHE A 148 32.47 16.34 25.80
C PHE A 148 33.84 16.06 26.40
N SER A 149 33.86 15.49 27.61
CA SER A 149 35.09 15.12 28.33
C SER A 149 35.09 13.61 28.59
N ILE A 150 36.10 12.93 28.07
CA ILE A 150 36.27 11.48 28.13
C ILE A 150 37.35 11.19 29.18
N ALA A 151 36.97 10.61 30.32
CA ALA A 151 37.90 10.21 31.37
C ALA A 151 38.63 8.90 31.02
N LYS A 152 39.85 8.71 31.53
CA LYS A 152 40.63 7.49 31.30
C LYS A 152 40.05 6.30 32.08
N PRO A 153 39.70 5.18 31.43
CA PRO A 153 39.34 3.93 32.12
C PRO A 153 40.50 3.39 32.98
N ALA A 154 40.19 2.72 34.09
CA ALA A 154 41.21 2.16 34.99
C ALA A 154 41.99 0.99 34.33
N ASP A 155 41.33 0.29 33.41
CA ASP A 155 41.79 -0.86 32.64
C ASP A 155 42.22 -0.51 31.20
N TRP A 156 42.35 0.79 30.89
CA TRP A 156 42.63 1.26 29.53
C TRP A 156 43.88 0.62 28.93
N SER A 157 43.74 0.10 27.70
CA SER A 157 44.84 -0.41 26.88
C SER A 157 44.55 -0.17 25.39
N PRO A 158 45.53 -0.25 24.47
CA PRO A 158 45.27 -0.12 23.04
C PRO A 158 44.23 -1.12 22.47
N SER A 159 44.01 -2.24 23.16
CA SER A 159 42.99 -3.25 22.87
C SER A 159 41.64 -3.01 23.58
N ALA A 160 41.57 -2.12 24.57
CA ALA A 160 40.39 -1.82 25.37
C ALA A 160 40.35 -0.31 25.68
N VAL A 161 39.74 0.48 24.76
CA VAL A 161 39.72 1.95 24.82
C VAL A 161 38.38 2.58 25.20
N ASP A 162 37.40 1.76 25.62
CA ASP A 162 36.09 2.21 26.14
C ASP A 162 35.32 3.15 25.20
N TRP A 163 35.07 2.67 23.98
CA TRP A 163 34.26 3.38 22.97
C TRP A 163 32.82 3.58 23.44
N LYS A 164 32.38 4.85 23.49
CA LYS A 164 31.03 5.25 23.90
C LYS A 164 30.34 6.09 22.84
N TRP A 165 29.02 5.97 22.77
CA TRP A 165 28.17 6.83 21.94
C TRP A 165 27.93 8.17 22.62
N TYR A 166 27.98 9.24 21.83
CA TYR A 166 27.67 10.60 22.22
C TYR A 166 26.69 11.22 21.21
N THR A 167 25.82 12.11 21.70
CA THR A 167 24.90 12.91 20.89
C THR A 167 25.08 14.40 21.20
N ALA A 168 24.89 15.25 20.19
CA ALA A 168 24.97 16.71 20.34
C ALA A 168 23.89 17.40 19.49
N ASP A 169 22.89 17.99 20.14
CA ASP A 169 21.74 18.60 19.47
C ASP A 169 22.01 20.10 19.25
N LEU A 170 22.18 20.50 17.99
CA LEU A 170 22.70 21.82 17.63
C LEU A 170 21.73 22.58 16.73
N LEU A 171 21.42 23.83 17.08
CA LEU A 171 20.52 24.70 16.32
C LEU A 171 21.22 25.30 15.09
N ALA A 172 20.72 25.02 13.89
CA ALA A 172 21.25 25.61 12.66
C ALA A 172 20.86 27.09 12.54
N GLN A 173 21.80 27.91 12.05
CA GLN A 173 21.67 29.38 11.97
C GLN A 173 21.84 29.94 10.55
N GLY A 174 21.73 29.09 9.54
CA GLY A 174 21.97 29.41 8.13
C GLY A 174 21.53 28.25 7.23
N THR A 175 21.69 28.40 5.91
CA THR A 175 21.34 27.37 4.91
C THR A 175 22.50 26.39 4.60
N GLN A 176 23.66 26.64 5.20
CA GLN A 176 24.87 25.81 5.15
C GLN A 176 25.55 25.90 6.52
N ALA A 177 26.17 24.81 6.96
CA ALA A 177 26.98 24.79 8.17
C ALA A 177 28.25 23.98 7.97
N ALA A 178 29.31 24.32 8.71
CA ALA A 178 30.41 23.41 8.95
C ALA A 178 30.05 22.52 10.15
N LEU A 179 29.88 21.22 9.93
CA LEU A 179 29.95 20.22 10.98
C LEU A 179 31.44 20.01 11.28
N ARG A 180 31.90 20.34 12.48
CA ARG A 180 33.32 20.31 12.86
C ARG A 180 33.52 19.55 14.16
N PHE A 181 34.51 18.67 14.19
CA PHE A 181 35.04 18.02 15.38
C PHE A 181 36.43 18.59 15.69
N THR A 182 36.64 19.06 16.90
CA THR A 182 37.90 19.70 17.35
C THR A 182 38.37 19.07 18.65
N SER A 183 39.65 18.72 18.73
CA SER A 183 40.27 18.41 20.03
C SER A 183 40.61 19.70 20.77
N GLU A 184 40.13 19.82 22.01
CA GLU A 184 40.55 20.87 22.95
C GLU A 184 41.69 20.36 23.88
N THR A 185 42.08 19.09 23.77
CA THR A 185 43.16 18.48 24.56
C THR A 185 44.53 18.86 23.99
N SER A 186 45.16 19.86 24.59
CA SER A 186 46.45 20.41 24.17
C SER A 186 47.67 19.82 24.90
N ARG A 187 48.85 19.99 24.28
CA ARG A 187 50.18 19.58 24.79
C ARG A 187 50.37 18.05 24.95
N THR A 188 49.72 17.25 24.12
CA THR A 188 49.91 15.79 24.03
C THR A 188 49.66 15.32 22.58
N ALA A 189 50.28 14.21 22.18
CA ALA A 189 50.05 13.54 20.88
C ALA A 189 48.95 12.45 20.95
N ASP A 190 48.32 12.31 22.12
CA ASP A 190 47.17 11.43 22.31
C ASP A 190 45.90 12.25 22.45
N GLY A 191 44.97 12.15 21.49
CA GLY A 191 43.74 12.93 21.49
C GLY A 191 42.48 12.14 21.86
N PRO A 192 41.31 12.78 21.75
CA PRO A 192 40.04 12.09 21.62
C PRO A 192 39.96 11.46 20.22
N MET A 193 39.68 10.17 20.17
CA MET A 193 39.41 9.43 18.94
C MET A 193 37.92 9.46 18.63
N ILE A 194 37.55 9.61 17.37
CA ILE A 194 36.16 9.58 16.89
C ILE A 194 35.96 8.55 15.77
N ALA A 195 34.74 8.01 15.68
CA ALA A 195 34.29 7.10 14.64
C ALA A 195 32.76 7.22 14.44
N ALA A 196 32.21 6.62 13.39
CA ALA A 196 30.77 6.46 13.18
C ALA A 196 29.94 7.75 13.32
N VAL A 197 30.35 8.80 12.60
CA VAL A 197 29.75 10.13 12.68
C VAL A 197 28.55 10.24 11.74
N SER A 198 27.41 10.66 12.30
CA SER A 198 26.17 11.01 11.60
C SER A 198 25.70 12.42 12.00
N LEU A 199 25.00 13.11 11.10
CA LEU A 199 24.28 14.37 11.38
C LEU A 199 22.87 14.23 10.85
N TYR A 200 21.92 14.02 11.75
CA TYR A 200 20.54 13.82 11.39
C TYR A 200 19.83 15.16 11.20
N ALA A 201 19.39 15.40 9.96
CA ALA A 201 18.49 16.50 9.63
C ALA A 201 17.12 16.33 10.30
N PRO A 202 16.40 17.41 10.58
CA PRO A 202 14.95 17.35 10.71
C PRO A 202 14.36 16.86 9.40
N GLN A 203 13.93 15.61 9.38
CA GLN A 203 12.67 15.29 8.72
C GLN A 203 11.60 15.48 9.78
N GLY A 204 10.59 16.31 9.50
CA GLY A 204 9.42 16.33 10.35
C GLY A 204 8.77 14.94 10.35
N PRO A 205 8.11 14.53 11.45
CA PRO A 205 7.18 13.41 11.34
C PRO A 205 6.13 13.79 10.28
N PRO A 206 5.63 12.84 9.47
CA PRO A 206 4.71 13.14 8.37
C PRO A 206 3.55 14.07 8.73
N GLY A 207 3.18 14.95 7.80
CA GLY A 207 1.98 15.77 7.96
C GLY A 207 0.69 14.93 8.09
N PRO A 208 -0.43 15.55 8.49
CA PRO A 208 -1.74 14.89 8.42
C PRO A 208 -2.10 14.65 6.94
N LEU A 209 -2.87 13.59 6.63
CA LEU A 209 -3.21 13.25 5.24
C LEU A 209 -4.00 14.37 4.54
N SER A 210 -4.76 15.15 5.29
CA SER A 210 -5.46 16.35 4.81
C SER A 210 -4.54 17.46 4.26
N SER A 211 -3.22 17.34 4.41
CA SER A 211 -2.24 18.19 3.72
C SER A 211 -1.93 17.76 2.28
N VAL A 212 -2.35 16.56 1.86
CA VAL A 212 -2.17 16.04 0.49
C VAL A 212 -3.49 16.10 -0.27
N PRO A 213 -3.56 16.79 -1.43
CA PRO A 213 -4.76 16.80 -2.25
C PRO A 213 -4.97 15.43 -2.90
N VAL A 214 -6.23 14.97 -2.95
CA VAL A 214 -6.61 13.74 -3.66
C VAL A 214 -6.23 13.86 -5.14
N PRO A 215 -5.30 13.04 -5.67
CA PRO A 215 -4.80 13.22 -7.02
C PRO A 215 -5.79 12.59 -8.02
N LEU A 216 -6.54 13.44 -8.72
CA LEU A 216 -7.47 13.04 -9.79
C LEU A 216 -6.92 13.43 -11.18
N PRO A 217 -7.33 12.77 -12.27
CA PRO A 217 -6.96 13.16 -13.63
C PRO A 217 -7.39 14.60 -13.96
N ALA A 218 -6.49 15.38 -14.54
CA ALA A 218 -6.74 16.78 -14.85
C ALA A 218 -7.81 17.00 -15.95
N ASP A 219 -8.10 15.98 -16.77
CA ASP A 219 -9.01 16.07 -17.91
C ASP A 219 -10.27 15.20 -17.80
N LEU A 220 -10.65 14.78 -16.57
CA LEU A 220 -11.88 14.01 -16.29
C LEU A 220 -13.13 14.58 -16.98
N GLU A 221 -13.21 15.90 -17.14
CA GLU A 221 -14.39 16.59 -17.69
C GLU A 221 -14.61 16.37 -19.19
N LYS A 222 -13.67 15.72 -19.89
CA LYS A 222 -13.89 15.15 -21.24
C LYS A 222 -14.80 13.91 -21.22
N TYR A 223 -14.85 13.21 -20.08
CA TYR A 223 -15.53 11.93 -19.92
C TYR A 223 -16.74 12.05 -18.99
N ILE A 224 -16.56 12.69 -17.84
CA ILE A 224 -17.55 12.81 -16.77
C ILE A 224 -18.37 14.10 -16.96
N ALA A 225 -19.68 13.96 -17.03
CA ALA A 225 -20.67 15.03 -17.03
C ALA A 225 -21.07 15.45 -15.61
N ASN A 226 -21.17 14.50 -14.67
CA ASN A 226 -21.52 14.76 -13.28
C ASN A 226 -20.72 13.82 -12.34
N ARG A 227 -19.93 14.42 -11.44
CA ARG A 227 -19.04 13.70 -10.51
C ARG A 227 -19.83 12.93 -9.43
N GLU A 228 -20.88 13.50 -8.87
CA GLU A 228 -21.74 12.82 -7.87
C GLU A 228 -22.40 11.56 -8.45
N ARG A 229 -22.81 11.62 -9.72
CA ARG A 229 -23.41 10.48 -10.42
C ARG A 229 -22.39 9.42 -10.80
N ALA A 230 -21.15 9.81 -11.12
CA ALA A 230 -20.05 8.87 -11.27
C ALA A 230 -19.73 8.16 -9.93
N ILE A 231 -19.71 8.89 -8.80
CA ILE A 231 -19.53 8.33 -7.45
C ILE A 231 -20.67 7.36 -7.09
N ALA A 232 -21.94 7.74 -7.33
CA ALA A 232 -23.10 6.88 -7.06
C ALA A 232 -23.10 5.62 -7.93
N LEU A 233 -22.71 5.73 -9.21
CA LEU A 233 -22.51 4.58 -10.08
C LEU A 233 -21.36 3.69 -9.59
N GLY A 234 -20.23 4.28 -9.15
CA GLY A 234 -19.08 3.58 -8.61
C GLY A 234 -19.41 2.78 -7.36
N LYS A 235 -20.08 3.39 -6.37
CA LYS A 235 -20.53 2.71 -5.15
C LYS A 235 -21.54 1.61 -5.48
N ALA A 236 -22.44 1.83 -6.44
CA ALA A 236 -23.35 0.78 -6.88
C ALA A 236 -22.64 -0.38 -7.58
N LEU A 237 -21.64 -0.15 -8.45
CA LEU A 237 -20.92 -1.20 -9.16
C LEU A 237 -19.93 -1.97 -8.27
N PHE A 238 -19.24 -1.28 -7.34
CA PHE A 238 -18.28 -1.90 -6.43
C PHE A 238 -18.95 -2.90 -5.46
N TRP A 239 -20.19 -2.60 -5.03
CA TRP A 239 -20.92 -3.39 -4.04
C TRP A 239 -21.92 -4.40 -4.63
N ASP A 240 -22.38 -4.26 -5.89
CA ASP A 240 -23.46 -5.14 -6.42
C ASP A 240 -22.99 -6.56 -6.73
N MET A 241 -23.53 -7.53 -5.97
CA MET A 241 -23.28 -8.96 -6.15
C MET A 241 -23.73 -9.49 -7.52
N GLN A 242 -24.64 -8.77 -8.20
CA GLN A 242 -25.08 -9.11 -9.57
C GLN A 242 -23.98 -8.90 -10.63
N VAL A 243 -22.86 -8.24 -10.31
CA VAL A 243 -21.74 -8.09 -11.25
C VAL A 243 -21.14 -9.46 -11.58
N GLY A 244 -20.71 -10.22 -10.57
CA GLY A 244 -20.00 -11.49 -10.74
C GLY A 244 -20.79 -12.53 -11.53
N SER A 245 -20.10 -13.44 -12.20
CA SER A 245 -20.75 -14.47 -13.04
C SER A 245 -21.66 -15.41 -12.25
N ASP A 246 -21.37 -15.61 -10.96
CA ASP A 246 -22.17 -16.41 -10.02
C ASP A 246 -23.37 -15.67 -9.39
N GLY A 247 -23.52 -14.36 -9.66
CA GLY A 247 -24.53 -13.51 -9.05
C GLY A 247 -24.38 -13.30 -7.53
N ARG A 248 -23.21 -13.61 -6.95
CA ARG A 248 -22.87 -13.44 -5.52
C ARG A 248 -21.60 -12.60 -5.29
N THR A 249 -20.72 -12.50 -6.29
CA THR A 249 -19.39 -11.90 -6.11
C THR A 249 -19.33 -10.45 -6.64
N ALA A 250 -18.89 -9.52 -5.79
CA ALA A 250 -18.66 -8.10 -6.07
C ALA A 250 -17.21 -7.72 -5.73
N CYS A 251 -16.75 -6.52 -6.08
CA CYS A 251 -15.44 -6.03 -5.61
C CYS A 251 -15.40 -6.01 -4.07
N ALA A 252 -16.49 -5.58 -3.44
CA ALA A 252 -16.66 -5.61 -1.99
C ALA A 252 -16.51 -7.01 -1.37
N THR A 253 -16.76 -8.12 -2.08
CA THR A 253 -16.61 -9.48 -1.54
C THR A 253 -15.19 -9.77 -1.05
N CYS A 254 -14.18 -9.09 -1.61
CA CYS A 254 -12.77 -9.20 -1.23
C CYS A 254 -12.23 -7.93 -0.52
N HIS A 255 -13.08 -6.93 -0.26
CA HIS A 255 -12.67 -5.59 0.19
C HIS A 255 -13.64 -4.97 1.23
N TRP A 256 -14.53 -5.75 1.84
CA TRP A 256 -15.57 -5.26 2.76
C TRP A 256 -15.04 -4.85 4.15
N HIS A 257 -13.90 -5.38 4.60
CA HIS A 257 -13.37 -5.11 5.93
C HIS A 257 -12.25 -4.06 5.89
N ALA A 258 -12.59 -2.80 6.15
CA ALA A 258 -11.66 -1.66 6.02
C ALA A 258 -10.94 -1.62 4.66
N GLY A 259 -11.65 -1.99 3.58
CA GLY A 259 -11.10 -2.10 2.23
C GLY A 259 -10.40 -3.43 1.91
N ALA A 260 -10.30 -4.38 2.84
CA ALA A 260 -9.59 -5.66 2.70
C ALA A 260 -10.51 -6.88 3.02
N ASP A 261 -9.93 -8.10 3.07
CA ASP A 261 -10.63 -9.34 3.43
C ASP A 261 -10.02 -9.96 4.71
N MET A 262 -10.90 -10.32 5.66
CA MET A 262 -10.54 -10.95 6.94
C MET A 262 -10.96 -12.44 7.03
N ARG A 263 -11.57 -13.01 5.97
CA ARG A 263 -12.18 -14.35 6.00
C ARG A 263 -11.16 -15.44 6.38
N LEU A 264 -11.59 -16.35 7.25
CA LEU A 264 -10.73 -17.43 7.76
C LEU A 264 -10.90 -18.77 7.05
N LYS A 265 -12.09 -19.06 6.48
CA LYS A 265 -12.39 -20.34 5.84
C LYS A 265 -12.24 -20.26 4.33
N ASN A 266 -11.55 -21.24 3.74
CA ASN A 266 -11.26 -21.34 2.31
C ASN A 266 -10.51 -20.12 1.73
N THR A 267 -9.57 -19.55 2.49
CA THR A 267 -8.79 -18.37 2.07
C THR A 267 -7.33 -18.68 1.78
N VAL A 268 -6.98 -19.94 1.48
CA VAL A 268 -5.59 -20.35 1.19
C VAL A 268 -5.42 -20.81 -0.26
N HIS A 269 -4.41 -20.27 -0.94
CA HIS A 269 -3.92 -20.68 -2.26
C HIS A 269 -2.52 -21.34 -2.13
N PRO A 270 -2.17 -22.38 -2.91
CA PRO A 270 -0.90 -23.12 -2.77
C PRO A 270 0.37 -22.27 -2.98
N GLY A 271 0.27 -21.23 -3.81
CA GLY A 271 1.35 -20.28 -4.09
C GLY A 271 2.33 -20.70 -5.18
N ALA A 272 3.38 -19.90 -5.36
CA ALA A 272 4.55 -20.16 -6.21
C ALA A 272 4.37 -20.45 -7.73
N PRO A 273 3.45 -19.81 -8.49
CA PRO A 273 3.44 -19.88 -9.96
C PRO A 273 4.57 -19.06 -10.62
N GLY A 274 5.28 -18.21 -9.88
CA GLY A 274 6.28 -17.26 -10.38
C GLY A 274 5.73 -15.86 -10.67
N SER A 275 4.48 -15.74 -11.14
CA SER A 275 3.72 -14.48 -11.19
C SER A 275 2.23 -14.73 -11.36
N ASN A 276 1.41 -13.66 -11.40
CA ASN A 276 0.02 -13.77 -11.84
C ASN A 276 -0.11 -14.29 -13.28
N PHE A 277 0.82 -13.91 -14.17
CA PHE A 277 0.82 -14.28 -15.59
C PHE A 277 1.55 -15.61 -15.83
N GLY A 278 1.35 -16.56 -14.92
CA GLY A 278 1.97 -17.88 -14.98
C GLY A 278 3.51 -17.87 -14.86
N PRO A 279 4.17 -18.92 -15.38
CA PRO A 279 5.61 -19.14 -15.30
C PRO A 279 6.46 -17.98 -15.85
N GLN A 280 7.38 -17.47 -15.03
CA GLN A 280 8.38 -16.45 -15.44
C GLN A 280 9.81 -17.00 -15.43
N TYR A 281 10.04 -18.20 -14.88
CA TYR A 281 11.30 -18.91 -14.89
C TYR A 281 11.11 -20.38 -15.31
N PRO A 282 12.12 -21.06 -15.88
CA PRO A 282 12.01 -22.47 -16.29
C PRO A 282 11.59 -23.42 -15.15
N GLN A 283 11.97 -23.14 -13.91
CA GLN A 283 11.59 -23.92 -12.74
C GLN A 283 10.18 -23.61 -12.18
N SER A 284 9.49 -22.57 -12.65
CA SER A 284 8.20 -22.14 -12.03
C SER A 284 7.13 -23.25 -12.08
N GLY A 285 7.02 -23.99 -13.18
CA GLY A 285 6.07 -25.12 -13.27
C GLY A 285 6.37 -26.26 -12.30
N SER A 286 7.65 -26.55 -12.01
CA SER A 286 8.01 -27.58 -11.04
C SER A 286 7.86 -27.10 -9.59
N LEU A 287 8.04 -25.80 -9.33
CA LEU A 287 7.76 -25.18 -8.04
C LEU A 287 6.25 -25.15 -7.74
N PHE A 288 5.41 -24.78 -8.71
CA PHE A 288 3.95 -24.84 -8.57
C PHE A 288 3.46 -26.27 -8.32
N ALA A 289 3.99 -27.25 -9.06
CA ALA A 289 3.67 -28.66 -8.83
C ALA A 289 4.15 -29.20 -7.46
N ASP A 290 5.23 -28.66 -6.88
CA ASP A 290 5.66 -28.95 -5.50
C ASP A 290 4.79 -28.23 -4.45
N ALA A 291 4.33 -27.00 -4.74
CA ALA A 291 3.43 -26.24 -3.90
C ALA A 291 2.04 -26.91 -3.80
N VAL A 292 1.44 -27.31 -4.94
CA VAL A 292 0.16 -28.04 -4.97
C VAL A 292 0.25 -29.37 -4.21
N LYS A 293 1.37 -30.11 -4.31
CA LYS A 293 1.61 -31.35 -3.54
C LYS A 293 1.75 -31.16 -2.03
N LYS A 294 2.03 -29.93 -1.57
CA LYS A 294 2.24 -29.56 -0.16
C LYS A 294 1.13 -28.67 0.39
N PHE A 295 0.15 -28.32 -0.43
CA PHE A 295 -1.00 -27.51 -0.07
C PHE A 295 -1.82 -28.22 1.00
N ARG A 296 -2.24 -27.49 2.04
CA ARG A 296 -3.13 -28.02 3.11
C ARG A 296 -4.50 -28.51 2.62
N GLY A 297 -4.86 -28.17 1.38
CA GLY A 297 -6.16 -28.44 0.77
C GLY A 297 -7.11 -27.25 0.86
N VAL A 298 -8.18 -27.35 0.07
CA VAL A 298 -9.28 -26.37 0.03
C VAL A 298 -10.17 -26.44 1.29
N ASN A 299 -11.08 -25.48 1.43
CA ASN A 299 -12.06 -25.34 2.51
C ASN A 299 -11.50 -25.17 3.94
N GLY A 300 -10.20 -25.36 4.16
CA GLY A 300 -9.56 -25.23 5.46
C GLY A 300 -9.82 -23.87 6.12
N THR A 301 -9.96 -23.88 7.45
CA THR A 301 -10.04 -22.67 8.27
C THR A 301 -8.68 -22.35 8.85
N LEU A 302 -8.15 -21.16 8.56
CA LEU A 302 -6.93 -20.60 9.13
C LEU A 302 -7.05 -20.41 10.64
N LYS A 303 -5.97 -20.74 11.37
CA LYS A 303 -5.88 -20.66 12.83
C LYS A 303 -4.64 -19.89 13.28
N SER A 304 -4.56 -19.52 14.56
CA SER A 304 -3.45 -18.74 15.12
C SER A 304 -2.08 -19.44 14.97
N GLU A 305 -2.06 -20.78 15.04
CA GLU A 305 -0.88 -21.63 14.90
C GLU A 305 -0.36 -21.79 13.46
N ASP A 306 -1.17 -21.45 12.45
CA ASP A 306 -0.73 -21.37 11.05
C ASP A 306 0.24 -20.22 10.81
N PHE A 307 0.24 -19.23 11.70
CA PHE A 307 1.04 -18.02 11.58
C PHE A 307 2.29 -18.02 12.49
N PRO A 308 3.36 -17.32 12.08
CA PRO A 308 3.60 -16.83 10.71
C PRO A 308 3.81 -18.01 9.74
N PHE A 309 3.70 -17.77 8.42
CA PHE A 309 3.90 -18.80 7.39
C PHE A 309 5.38 -19.25 7.31
N HIS A 310 6.31 -18.31 7.51
CA HIS A 310 7.71 -18.60 7.83
C HIS A 310 7.94 -18.40 9.33
N LYS A 311 8.16 -19.48 10.08
CA LYS A 311 8.22 -19.48 11.55
C LYS A 311 9.58 -19.92 12.04
N VAL A 312 10.25 -19.03 12.77
CA VAL A 312 11.54 -19.28 13.46
C VAL A 312 11.33 -19.57 14.95
N LEU A 313 12.37 -20.07 15.63
CA LEU A 313 12.33 -20.41 17.06
C LEU A 313 12.27 -19.18 17.99
N GLN A 314 12.95 -18.09 17.62
CA GLN A 314 13.10 -16.87 18.42
C GLN A 314 12.88 -15.64 17.51
N PRO A 315 11.64 -15.12 17.40
CA PRO A 315 11.31 -14.07 16.42
C PRO A 315 12.10 -12.76 16.57
N LEU A 316 12.53 -12.41 17.78
CA LEU A 316 13.36 -11.23 18.10
C LEU A 316 14.85 -11.53 18.25
N ALA A 317 15.33 -12.70 17.80
CA ALA A 317 16.75 -13.01 17.70
C ALA A 317 17.22 -12.88 16.24
N PRO A 318 18.55 -12.77 15.97
CA PRO A 318 19.07 -12.86 14.61
C PRO A 318 18.61 -14.17 13.93
N ALA A 319 18.20 -14.12 12.66
CA ALA A 319 17.97 -15.34 11.88
C ALA A 319 19.29 -16.09 11.61
N ASP A 320 19.24 -17.42 11.56
CA ASP A 320 20.35 -18.23 11.02
C ASP A 320 20.53 -17.92 9.52
N ARG A 321 21.77 -17.85 9.04
CA ARG A 321 22.11 -17.38 7.67
C ARG A 321 22.89 -18.41 6.86
N GLN A 322 22.78 -18.34 5.54
CA GLN A 322 23.40 -19.32 4.65
C GLN A 322 24.93 -19.22 4.72
N GLY A 323 25.57 -20.29 5.23
CA GLY A 323 27.02 -20.29 5.49
C GLY A 323 27.44 -19.78 6.88
N GLN A 324 26.49 -19.49 7.79
CA GLN A 324 26.78 -19.22 9.22
C GLN A 324 25.88 -20.09 10.12
N PRO A 325 26.16 -21.40 10.27
CA PRO A 325 25.25 -22.38 10.88
C PRO A 325 25.13 -22.32 12.42
N SER A 326 25.34 -21.15 13.03
CA SER A 326 25.49 -21.04 14.49
C SER A 326 25.07 -19.67 15.05
N LYS A 327 23.78 -19.34 14.97
CA LYS A 327 23.14 -18.39 15.89
C LYS A 327 21.93 -18.96 16.65
N GLY A 328 21.46 -20.15 16.30
CA GLY A 328 20.55 -20.94 17.13
C GLY A 328 19.09 -20.50 17.04
N ASN A 329 18.71 -19.99 15.87
CA ASN A 329 17.35 -19.53 15.57
C ASN A 329 16.80 -20.26 14.33
N PRO A 330 16.59 -21.58 14.42
CA PRO A 330 16.19 -22.38 13.27
C PRO A 330 14.76 -22.08 12.83
N VAL A 331 14.51 -22.31 11.54
CA VAL A 331 13.17 -22.35 10.95
C VAL A 331 12.45 -23.62 11.46
N LEU A 332 11.31 -23.43 12.12
CA LEU A 332 10.44 -24.48 12.64
C LEU A 332 9.37 -24.92 11.62
N ARG A 333 8.91 -23.99 10.78
CA ARG A 333 7.96 -24.25 9.68
C ARG A 333 8.15 -23.21 8.57
N ASP A 334 8.09 -23.66 7.33
CA ASP A 334 7.97 -22.80 6.14
C ASP A 334 6.80 -23.29 5.28
N THR A 335 6.08 -22.37 4.65
CA THR A 335 5.09 -22.70 3.60
C THR A 335 5.11 -21.64 2.49
N ARG A 336 4.80 -22.08 1.25
CA ARG A 336 4.63 -21.21 0.08
C ARG A 336 3.21 -20.70 -0.09
N GLU A 337 2.30 -21.19 0.74
CA GLU A 337 0.89 -20.84 0.72
C GLU A 337 0.66 -19.33 0.85
N VAL A 338 -0.50 -18.90 0.38
CA VAL A 338 -0.92 -17.50 0.36
C VAL A 338 -2.30 -17.39 0.99
N ALA A 339 -2.46 -16.50 1.97
CA ALA A 339 -3.77 -16.11 2.48
C ALA A 339 -4.38 -15.04 1.56
N GLY A 340 -5.20 -15.49 0.62
CA GLY A 340 -5.90 -14.70 -0.39
C GLY A 340 -7.42 -14.64 -0.14
N SER A 341 -8.14 -14.11 -1.12
CA SER A 341 -9.58 -13.89 -1.05
C SER A 341 -10.32 -14.89 -1.94
N GLN A 342 -11.53 -15.29 -1.55
CA GLN A 342 -12.38 -16.17 -2.36
C GLN A 342 -13.10 -15.39 -3.44
N GLY A 343 -12.96 -15.86 -4.68
CA GLY A 343 -13.77 -15.47 -5.83
C GLY A 343 -14.74 -16.58 -6.24
N VAL A 344 -14.80 -16.87 -7.54
CA VAL A 344 -15.83 -17.75 -8.14
C VAL A 344 -15.41 -19.22 -8.28
N LEU A 345 -16.40 -20.08 -8.55
CA LEU A 345 -16.17 -21.44 -9.06
C LEU A 345 -15.57 -21.39 -10.47
N THR A 346 -14.77 -22.39 -10.85
CA THR A 346 -14.20 -22.49 -12.21
C THR A 346 -15.25 -22.98 -13.21
N GLU A 347 -15.64 -22.12 -14.15
CA GLU A 347 -16.48 -22.47 -15.30
C GLU A 347 -16.00 -21.72 -16.56
N ASP A 348 -16.24 -22.29 -17.75
CA ASP A 348 -16.21 -21.55 -19.02
C ASP A 348 -17.50 -20.70 -19.13
N PHE A 349 -17.39 -19.42 -19.51
CA PHE A 349 -18.56 -18.58 -19.79
C PHE A 349 -19.22 -18.97 -21.13
N ILE A 350 -20.53 -19.23 -21.11
CA ILE A 350 -21.33 -19.48 -22.32
C ILE A 350 -22.05 -18.21 -22.78
N ALA A 351 -22.85 -17.59 -21.90
CA ALA A 351 -23.73 -16.48 -22.24
C ALA A 351 -24.23 -15.72 -21.02
N VAL A 352 -24.79 -14.52 -21.22
CA VAL A 352 -25.62 -13.84 -20.21
C VAL A 352 -27.10 -14.12 -20.44
N VAL A 353 -27.82 -14.48 -19.37
CA VAL A 353 -29.28 -14.71 -19.44
C VAL A 353 -30.00 -13.44 -18.99
N ARG A 354 -30.74 -12.81 -19.91
CA ARG A 354 -31.42 -11.53 -19.69
C ARG A 354 -32.32 -11.58 -18.45
N GLY A 355 -32.05 -10.71 -17.47
CA GLY A 355 -32.83 -10.61 -16.23
C GLY A 355 -32.44 -11.58 -15.11
N ARG A 356 -31.36 -12.37 -15.28
CA ARG A 356 -30.73 -13.14 -14.19
C ARG A 356 -29.48 -12.42 -13.68
N SER A 357 -29.17 -12.59 -12.40
CA SER A 357 -27.96 -12.06 -11.75
C SER A 357 -26.72 -12.92 -12.03
N ALA A 358 -26.89 -14.24 -12.11
CA ALA A 358 -25.89 -15.16 -12.59
C ALA A 358 -25.91 -15.27 -14.13
N ASP A 359 -24.77 -15.61 -14.71
CA ASP A 359 -24.61 -15.88 -16.13
C ASP A 359 -25.09 -17.32 -16.47
N LEU A 360 -24.75 -17.80 -17.67
CA LEU A 360 -24.77 -19.22 -18.04
C LEU A 360 -23.33 -19.66 -18.31
N GLY A 361 -22.91 -20.73 -17.64
CA GLY A 361 -21.56 -21.29 -17.71
C GLY A 361 -21.55 -22.80 -17.97
N ASN A 362 -20.36 -23.36 -18.16
CA ASN A 362 -20.09 -24.79 -18.18
C ASN A 362 -19.01 -25.11 -17.13
N PRO A 363 -19.31 -25.89 -16.08
CA PRO A 363 -18.32 -26.30 -15.09
C PRO A 363 -17.10 -27.02 -15.69
N VAL A 364 -15.90 -26.58 -15.31
CA VAL A 364 -14.62 -27.17 -15.71
C VAL A 364 -13.85 -27.54 -14.46
N LEU A 365 -13.56 -28.83 -14.25
CA LEU A 365 -12.98 -29.33 -13.01
C LEU A 365 -11.59 -28.73 -12.76
N ASN A 366 -11.44 -27.98 -11.66
CA ASN A 366 -10.18 -27.35 -11.28
C ASN A 366 -9.30 -28.33 -10.48
N PRO A 367 -8.08 -28.67 -10.93
CA PRO A 367 -7.23 -29.66 -10.26
C PRO A 367 -6.65 -29.20 -8.91
N VAL A 368 -6.78 -27.91 -8.56
CA VAL A 368 -6.40 -27.33 -7.26
C VAL A 368 -7.64 -26.99 -6.43
N PHE A 369 -8.65 -26.39 -7.06
CA PHE A 369 -9.88 -25.93 -6.43
C PHE A 369 -11.07 -26.87 -6.69
N SER A 370 -10.87 -28.15 -6.34
CA SER A 370 -11.95 -29.15 -6.28
C SER A 370 -11.81 -30.08 -5.07
N MET A 371 -12.92 -30.70 -4.69
CA MET A 371 -13.00 -31.72 -3.65
C MET A 371 -14.03 -32.78 -4.08
N HIS A 372 -13.71 -34.07 -3.88
CA HIS A 372 -14.57 -35.21 -4.25
C HIS A 372 -15.08 -35.24 -5.71
N GLY A 373 -14.45 -34.50 -6.62
CA GLY A 373 -14.84 -34.40 -8.03
C GLY A 373 -15.74 -33.22 -8.39
N VAL A 374 -16.09 -32.36 -7.43
CA VAL A 374 -16.81 -31.10 -7.67
C VAL A 374 -15.92 -29.88 -7.43
N ASN A 375 -16.19 -28.79 -8.14
CA ASN A 375 -15.48 -27.52 -7.96
C ASN A 375 -15.82 -26.85 -6.64
N VAL A 376 -14.84 -26.14 -6.09
CA VAL A 376 -15.01 -25.25 -4.93
C VAL A 376 -14.51 -23.85 -5.29
N ARG A 377 -14.76 -22.84 -4.45
CA ARG A 377 -14.37 -21.46 -4.77
C ARG A 377 -12.86 -21.30 -4.81
N GLN A 378 -12.40 -20.68 -5.90
CA GLN A 378 -11.00 -20.35 -6.13
C GLN A 378 -10.53 -19.26 -5.17
N VAL A 379 -9.24 -19.29 -4.84
CA VAL A 379 -8.59 -18.31 -3.96
C VAL A 379 -7.51 -17.54 -4.72
N THR A 380 -7.44 -16.22 -4.52
CA THR A 380 -6.45 -15.37 -5.19
C THR A 380 -5.01 -15.73 -4.79
N GLY A 381 -4.10 -15.70 -5.77
CA GLY A 381 -2.66 -15.97 -5.57
C GLY A 381 -1.90 -14.89 -4.78
N ARG A 382 -2.57 -13.85 -4.30
CA ARG A 382 -2.07 -12.81 -3.37
C ARG A 382 -3.19 -12.37 -2.41
N ASN A 383 -2.79 -11.81 -1.27
CA ASN A 383 -3.67 -11.15 -0.31
C ASN A 383 -4.34 -9.89 -0.90
N SER A 384 -5.59 -9.60 -0.52
CA SER A 384 -6.32 -8.39 -0.95
C SER A 384 -5.90 -7.15 -0.14
N PRO A 385 -5.19 -6.18 -0.73
CA PRO A 385 -4.82 -4.95 -0.04
C PRO A 385 -6.04 -4.03 0.16
N THR A 386 -5.93 -3.05 1.07
CA THR A 386 -7.00 -2.07 1.27
C THR A 386 -7.23 -1.15 0.07
N THR A 387 -8.50 -0.88 -0.25
CA THR A 387 -8.95 0.16 -1.19
C THR A 387 -8.97 1.57 -0.56
N ILE A 388 -8.91 1.67 0.77
CA ILE A 388 -8.91 2.94 1.49
C ILE A 388 -7.56 3.65 1.26
N ASN A 389 -7.61 4.94 0.92
CA ASN A 389 -6.47 5.74 0.43
C ASN A 389 -5.81 5.20 -0.85
N ALA A 390 -6.40 4.24 -1.58
CA ALA A 390 -5.76 3.68 -2.78
C ALA A 390 -5.60 4.70 -3.93
N VAL A 391 -6.36 5.80 -3.90
CA VAL A 391 -6.25 6.94 -4.83
C VAL A 391 -4.89 7.63 -4.83
N PHE A 392 -4.11 7.56 -3.75
CA PHE A 392 -2.82 8.25 -3.67
C PHE A 392 -1.66 7.54 -4.40
N PHE A 393 -1.85 6.32 -4.93
CA PHE A 393 -0.79 5.54 -5.59
C PHE A 393 -0.63 5.86 -7.09
N ASP A 394 0.63 5.90 -7.56
CA ASP A 394 0.98 6.12 -8.97
C ASP A 394 0.61 4.91 -9.87
N ARG A 395 0.70 3.70 -9.31
CA ARG A 395 0.28 2.42 -9.91
C ARG A 395 -0.35 1.51 -8.85
N LEU A 396 -1.19 0.56 -9.27
CA LEU A 396 -1.95 -0.28 -8.35
C LEU A 396 -1.79 -1.79 -8.59
N PHE A 397 -2.37 -2.57 -7.67
CA PHE A 397 -1.97 -3.93 -7.28
C PHE A 397 -0.55 -4.02 -6.67
N TRP A 398 -0.25 -5.15 -6.02
CA TRP A 398 1.06 -5.45 -5.43
C TRP A 398 2.23 -5.42 -6.44
N ASP A 399 1.97 -5.77 -7.71
CA ASP A 399 2.94 -5.80 -8.81
C ASP A 399 2.89 -4.55 -9.71
N GLY A 400 2.07 -3.55 -9.38
CA GLY A 400 1.98 -2.31 -10.16
C GLY A 400 1.37 -2.48 -11.56
N ARG A 401 0.74 -3.63 -11.86
CA ARG A 401 0.21 -3.91 -13.20
C ARG A 401 -0.95 -3.01 -13.63
N ALA A 402 -1.61 -2.34 -12.69
CA ALA A 402 -2.58 -1.30 -12.99
C ALA A 402 -1.83 0.01 -13.27
N ASN A 403 -1.73 0.34 -14.55
CA ASN A 403 -0.97 1.45 -15.09
C ASN A 403 -1.59 2.80 -14.72
N ARG A 404 -0.72 3.80 -14.46
CA ARG A 404 -1.06 5.20 -14.26
C ARG A 404 -2.00 5.76 -15.35
N TYR A 405 -1.76 5.38 -16.60
CA TYR A 405 -2.59 5.79 -17.74
C TYR A 405 -3.72 4.79 -17.96
N PHE A 406 -4.97 5.19 -17.75
CA PHE A 406 -6.10 4.33 -18.08
C PHE A 406 -6.43 4.44 -19.58
N ASN A 407 -6.46 3.28 -20.26
CA ASN A 407 -6.73 3.15 -21.69
C ASN A 407 -8.22 2.94 -22.04
N GLY A 408 -9.11 3.01 -21.03
CA GLY A 408 -10.55 2.81 -21.19
C GLY A 408 -11.00 1.35 -21.30
N VAL A 409 -10.09 0.38 -21.34
CA VAL A 409 -10.37 -1.03 -21.68
C VAL A 409 -9.88 -2.01 -20.61
N ASN A 410 -8.64 -1.87 -20.14
CA ASN A 410 -7.98 -2.86 -19.28
C ASN A 410 -6.90 -2.24 -18.36
N PRO A 411 -6.31 -3.01 -17.42
CA PRO A 411 -5.37 -2.46 -16.43
C PRO A 411 -4.04 -1.97 -16.99
N PHE A 412 -3.64 -2.40 -18.19
CA PHE A 412 -2.25 -2.29 -18.64
C PHE A 412 -1.91 -0.92 -19.25
N GLY A 413 -2.91 -0.09 -19.55
CA GLY A 413 -2.70 1.28 -20.05
C GLY A 413 -1.98 1.31 -21.40
N ASP A 414 -0.95 2.14 -21.51
CA ASP A 414 -0.10 2.30 -22.70
C ASP A 414 0.62 1.02 -23.15
N LEU A 415 0.67 -0.02 -22.31
CA LEU A 415 1.24 -1.33 -22.67
C LEU A 415 0.34 -2.11 -23.65
N ASP A 416 -0.95 -1.79 -23.76
CA ASP A 416 -1.85 -2.30 -24.79
C ASP A 416 -2.03 -1.26 -25.91
N PRO A 417 -1.27 -1.35 -27.02
CA PRO A 417 -1.38 -0.42 -28.13
C PRO A 417 -2.67 -0.58 -28.93
N GLU A 418 -3.50 -1.61 -28.70
CA GLU A 418 -4.75 -1.90 -29.42
C GLU A 418 -6.02 -1.59 -28.60
N ALA A 419 -5.87 -1.12 -27.36
CA ALA A 419 -6.98 -0.62 -26.54
C ALA A 419 -7.69 0.56 -27.25
N ARG A 420 -8.96 0.36 -27.61
CA ARG A 420 -9.83 1.40 -28.21
C ARG A 420 -11.22 1.32 -27.61
N VAL A 421 -11.76 2.48 -27.24
CA VAL A 421 -13.20 2.67 -26.97
C VAL A 421 -13.87 3.24 -28.23
N TYR A 422 -15.19 3.24 -28.26
CA TYR A 422 -15.96 3.94 -29.30
C TYR A 422 -16.22 5.41 -28.91
N PHE A 423 -16.40 6.26 -29.92
CA PHE A 423 -16.79 7.66 -29.77
C PHE A 423 -17.93 7.96 -30.76
N ALA A 424 -18.95 8.70 -30.33
CA ALA A 424 -20.13 9.01 -31.13
C ALA A 424 -19.94 10.33 -31.87
N GLU A 425 -19.91 10.26 -33.19
CA GLU A 425 -19.81 11.42 -34.06
C GLU A 425 -21.14 12.20 -34.11
N ALA A 426 -21.09 13.47 -34.55
CA ALA A 426 -22.27 14.34 -34.61
C ALA A 426 -23.40 13.83 -35.53
N ASP A 427 -23.11 12.92 -36.47
CA ASP A 427 -24.12 12.24 -37.32
C ASP A 427 -24.75 11.00 -36.65
N GLY A 428 -24.29 10.61 -35.46
CA GLY A 428 -24.71 9.41 -34.73
C GLY A 428 -24.06 8.11 -35.20
N SER A 429 -23.06 8.17 -36.08
CA SER A 429 -22.11 7.08 -36.32
C SER A 429 -21.14 6.91 -35.14
N MET A 430 -20.24 5.92 -35.21
CA MET A 430 -19.25 5.67 -34.16
C MET A 430 -17.88 5.41 -34.76
N SER A 431 -16.87 6.15 -34.31
CA SER A 431 -15.46 5.89 -34.55
C SER A 431 -14.86 5.04 -33.41
N ARG A 432 -13.69 4.42 -33.62
CA ARG A 432 -12.90 3.78 -32.56
C ARG A 432 -11.69 4.66 -32.26
N VAL A 433 -11.55 5.10 -31.01
CA VAL A 433 -10.53 6.06 -30.58
C VAL A 433 -9.65 5.47 -29.48
N MET A 434 -8.41 5.95 -29.41
CA MET A 434 -7.60 5.79 -28.20
C MET A 434 -8.08 6.80 -27.15
N VAL A 435 -8.20 6.35 -25.90
CA VAL A 435 -8.26 7.23 -24.74
C VAL A 435 -7.04 6.94 -23.87
N ARG A 436 -6.50 7.97 -23.24
CA ARG A 436 -5.32 7.88 -22.38
C ARG A 436 -5.48 8.89 -21.26
N ILE A 437 -5.94 8.42 -20.11
CA ILE A 437 -6.30 9.26 -18.97
C ILE A 437 -5.16 9.14 -17.95
N ASP A 438 -4.35 10.18 -17.80
CA ASP A 438 -3.26 10.21 -16.81
C ASP A 438 -3.81 10.16 -15.38
N ASN A 439 -2.99 9.67 -14.45
CA ASN A 439 -3.31 9.66 -13.02
C ASN A 439 -4.60 8.89 -12.68
N ALA A 440 -4.90 7.83 -13.44
CA ALA A 440 -6.13 7.06 -13.37
C ALA A 440 -5.90 5.58 -12.97
N ALA A 441 -4.87 5.32 -12.16
CA ALA A 441 -4.47 3.97 -11.76
C ALA A 441 -5.60 3.13 -11.13
N LEU A 442 -6.55 3.76 -10.41
CA LEU A 442 -7.75 3.09 -9.89
C LEU A 442 -8.67 2.61 -11.02
N ALA A 443 -8.87 3.42 -12.06
CA ALA A 443 -9.71 3.04 -13.19
C ALA A 443 -9.09 1.86 -13.96
N SER A 444 -7.77 1.88 -14.13
CA SER A 444 -6.99 0.72 -14.61
C SER A 444 -7.19 -0.50 -13.70
N GLN A 445 -6.98 -0.37 -12.39
CA GLN A 445 -7.11 -1.46 -11.41
C GLN A 445 -8.49 -2.10 -11.46
N ALA A 446 -9.56 -1.30 -11.44
CA ALA A 446 -10.93 -1.76 -11.33
C ALA A 446 -11.33 -2.64 -12.53
N THR A 447 -10.75 -2.43 -13.72
CA THR A 447 -11.05 -3.27 -14.89
C THR A 447 -10.51 -4.71 -14.81
N GLY A 448 -9.57 -5.01 -13.91
CA GLY A 448 -8.99 -6.34 -13.78
C GLY A 448 -9.94 -7.39 -13.18
N PRO A 449 -10.41 -7.22 -11.92
CA PRO A 449 -11.16 -8.26 -11.21
C PRO A 449 -12.48 -8.64 -11.90
N ALA A 450 -13.16 -7.68 -12.53
CA ALA A 450 -14.49 -7.85 -13.12
C ALA A 450 -14.54 -8.82 -14.33
N ILE A 451 -13.40 -9.15 -14.93
CA ILE A 451 -13.24 -10.16 -15.99
C ILE A 451 -12.20 -11.24 -15.62
N SER A 452 -11.77 -11.30 -14.36
CA SER A 452 -10.79 -12.26 -13.87
C SER A 452 -11.43 -13.62 -13.62
N PRO A 453 -10.90 -14.73 -14.18
CA PRO A 453 -11.47 -16.09 -14.05
C PRO A 453 -11.37 -16.66 -12.64
N VAL A 454 -10.58 -16.02 -11.77
CA VAL A 454 -10.42 -16.38 -10.35
C VAL A 454 -11.32 -15.49 -9.47
N GLU A 455 -11.36 -14.18 -9.73
CA GLU A 455 -11.95 -13.21 -8.80
C GLU A 455 -13.47 -13.08 -8.96
N MET A 456 -13.98 -12.65 -10.12
CA MET A 456 -15.41 -12.29 -10.27
C MET A 456 -16.10 -12.93 -11.48
N SER A 457 -15.36 -13.52 -12.41
CA SER A 457 -15.88 -13.93 -13.73
C SER A 457 -15.63 -15.40 -14.02
N TRP A 458 -16.46 -16.00 -14.87
CA TRP A 458 -16.12 -17.23 -15.58
C TRP A 458 -15.21 -16.93 -16.79
N ASP A 459 -14.45 -17.92 -17.26
CA ASP A 459 -13.41 -17.69 -18.30
C ASP A 459 -14.03 -17.28 -19.65
N GLY A 460 -13.37 -16.37 -20.35
CA GLY A 460 -13.79 -15.86 -21.68
C GLY A 460 -14.83 -14.73 -21.68
N ARG A 461 -15.42 -14.37 -20.53
CA ARG A 461 -16.39 -13.26 -20.43
C ARG A 461 -15.75 -11.90 -20.75
N ARG A 462 -16.52 -10.99 -21.37
CA ARG A 462 -16.09 -9.62 -21.69
C ARG A 462 -16.95 -8.55 -21.02
N PHE A 463 -16.41 -7.33 -20.93
CA PHE A 463 -17.12 -6.16 -20.37
C PHE A 463 -18.44 -5.85 -21.08
N SER A 464 -18.54 -6.11 -22.39
CA SER A 464 -19.76 -5.90 -23.16
C SER A 464 -20.87 -6.92 -22.84
N GLU A 465 -20.51 -8.16 -22.46
CA GLU A 465 -21.47 -9.11 -21.89
C GLU A 465 -21.85 -8.73 -20.44
N LEU A 466 -20.90 -8.27 -19.62
CA LEU A 466 -21.21 -7.73 -18.28
C LEU A 466 -22.22 -6.58 -18.35
N ALA A 467 -22.03 -5.65 -19.29
CA ALA A 467 -22.98 -4.58 -19.56
C ALA A 467 -24.36 -5.11 -19.98
N ARG A 468 -24.39 -6.07 -20.91
CA ARG A 468 -25.62 -6.71 -21.39
C ARG A 468 -26.42 -7.40 -20.29
N LYS A 469 -25.74 -7.89 -19.24
CA LYS A 469 -26.39 -8.35 -18.00
C LYS A 469 -26.90 -7.19 -17.13
N LEU A 470 -26.03 -6.24 -16.79
CA LEU A 470 -26.33 -5.23 -15.76
C LEU A 470 -27.30 -4.12 -16.21
N LEU A 471 -27.20 -3.63 -17.45
CA LEU A 471 -28.01 -2.52 -17.96
C LEU A 471 -29.55 -2.70 -17.85
N PRO A 472 -30.12 -3.92 -18.02
CA PRO A 472 -31.54 -4.20 -17.74
C PRO A 472 -31.87 -4.61 -16.29
N LEU A 473 -30.88 -4.82 -15.41
CA LEU A 473 -31.12 -5.17 -14.00
C LEU A 473 -31.36 -3.92 -13.14
N ARG A 474 -32.04 -4.13 -12.00
CA ARG A 474 -32.17 -3.11 -10.95
C ARG A 474 -30.87 -3.11 -10.13
N PRO A 475 -30.18 -1.96 -9.93
CA PRO A 475 -28.95 -1.91 -9.14
C PRO A 475 -29.15 -2.38 -7.70
N LEU A 476 -28.17 -3.13 -7.18
CA LEU A 476 -28.12 -3.67 -5.80
C LEU A 476 -29.34 -4.52 -5.43
N ALA A 477 -30.03 -5.14 -6.41
CA ALA A 477 -31.34 -5.76 -6.18
C ALA A 477 -31.33 -6.97 -5.21
N LEU A 478 -30.16 -7.56 -4.96
CA LEU A 478 -29.96 -8.69 -4.05
C LEU A 478 -29.63 -8.26 -2.60
N GLN A 479 -29.52 -6.95 -2.33
CA GLN A 479 -28.91 -6.40 -1.12
C GLN A 479 -29.79 -5.31 -0.50
N LYS A 480 -29.71 -5.12 0.82
CA LYS A 480 -30.24 -3.92 1.48
C LYS A 480 -29.34 -2.71 1.25
N VAL A 481 -29.93 -1.54 1.14
CA VAL A 481 -29.26 -0.23 1.08
C VAL A 481 -29.83 0.64 2.19
N SER A 482 -28.98 1.24 3.03
CA SER A 482 -29.49 2.07 4.13
C SER A 482 -30.14 3.35 3.57
N PRO A 483 -31.36 3.75 4.00
CA PRO A 483 -32.00 4.99 3.53
C PRO A 483 -31.19 6.25 3.81
N ASP A 484 -30.29 6.20 4.79
CA ASP A 484 -29.36 7.26 5.17
C ASP A 484 -27.93 7.07 4.61
N ASP A 485 -27.65 6.06 3.77
CA ASP A 485 -26.36 5.91 3.08
C ASP A 485 -25.93 7.25 2.45
N SER A 486 -24.65 7.60 2.61
CA SER A 486 -24.10 8.92 2.28
C SER A 486 -24.22 9.29 0.80
N VAL A 487 -24.31 8.29 -0.08
CA VAL A 487 -24.32 8.43 -1.55
C VAL A 487 -25.59 7.83 -2.16
N LEU A 488 -26.01 6.65 -1.68
CA LEU A 488 -27.09 5.85 -2.26
C LEU A 488 -28.44 6.03 -1.56
N GLY A 489 -28.49 6.64 -0.36
CA GLY A 489 -29.73 6.77 0.43
C GLY A 489 -30.87 7.44 -0.34
N CYS A 490 -30.58 8.49 -1.11
CA CYS A 490 -31.57 9.15 -1.96
C CYS A 490 -32.14 8.25 -3.07
N PHE A 491 -31.34 7.32 -3.58
CA PHE A 491 -31.72 6.34 -4.60
C PHE A 491 -32.39 5.09 -4.03
N CYS A 492 -32.27 4.83 -2.72
CA CYS A 492 -32.79 3.63 -2.06
C CYS A 492 -34.29 3.42 -2.37
N ASP A 493 -34.66 2.14 -2.54
CA ASP A 493 -36.03 1.70 -2.75
C ASP A 493 -36.87 1.75 -1.46
N GLU A 494 -38.18 1.92 -1.57
CA GLU A 494 -39.10 1.98 -0.41
C GLU A 494 -39.11 0.66 0.39
N SER A 495 -38.70 -0.46 -0.22
CA SER A 495 -38.48 -1.75 0.45
C SER A 495 -37.17 -1.86 1.22
N GLY A 496 -36.26 -0.88 1.10
CA GLY A 496 -34.89 -0.96 1.60
C GLY A 496 -33.97 -1.92 0.81
N HIS A 497 -34.50 -2.66 -0.17
CA HIS A 497 -33.73 -3.59 -0.99
C HIS A 497 -33.46 -3.01 -2.38
N GLY A 498 -32.18 -2.84 -2.71
CA GLY A 498 -31.69 -2.24 -3.96
C GLY A 498 -32.05 -0.76 -4.16
N LEU A 499 -31.69 -0.24 -5.34
CA LEU A 499 -32.06 1.12 -5.73
C LEU A 499 -33.43 1.14 -6.42
N CYS A 500 -34.17 2.22 -6.24
CA CYS A 500 -35.53 2.34 -6.75
C CYS A 500 -35.56 2.46 -8.28
N GLY A 501 -36.15 1.47 -8.95
CA GLY A 501 -36.25 1.42 -10.42
C GLY A 501 -37.08 2.55 -11.06
N LYS A 502 -37.82 3.33 -10.26
CA LYS A 502 -38.49 4.58 -10.70
C LYS A 502 -37.60 5.81 -10.61
N LYS A 503 -36.55 5.77 -9.77
CA LYS A 503 -35.58 6.87 -9.57
C LYS A 503 -34.33 6.69 -10.43
N THR A 504 -33.87 5.45 -10.61
CA THR A 504 -32.56 5.16 -11.19
C THR A 504 -32.44 3.74 -11.81
N SER A 505 -31.46 3.57 -12.68
CA SER A 505 -30.99 2.31 -13.27
C SER A 505 -29.53 2.47 -13.72
N TYR A 506 -28.78 1.40 -13.98
CA TYR A 506 -27.42 1.53 -14.52
C TYR A 506 -27.39 2.31 -15.85
N SER A 507 -28.35 2.06 -16.73
CA SER A 507 -28.54 2.81 -17.98
C SER A 507 -28.81 4.31 -17.77
N GLN A 508 -29.40 4.71 -16.64
CA GLN A 508 -29.66 6.11 -16.31
C GLN A 508 -28.45 6.76 -15.64
N LEU A 509 -27.84 6.08 -14.67
CA LEU A 509 -26.63 6.55 -13.99
C LEU A 509 -25.49 6.85 -14.98
N ILE A 510 -25.29 5.99 -16.00
CA ILE A 510 -24.27 6.24 -17.04
C ILE A 510 -24.60 7.52 -17.84
N ARG A 511 -25.86 7.76 -18.19
CA ARG A 511 -26.28 8.96 -18.95
C ARG A 511 -26.18 10.24 -18.15
N GLU A 512 -26.42 10.18 -16.84
CA GLU A 512 -26.27 11.33 -15.94
C GLU A 512 -24.80 11.55 -15.56
N ALA A 513 -23.99 10.50 -15.45
CA ALA A 513 -22.58 10.56 -15.06
C ALA A 513 -21.61 10.93 -16.21
N PHE A 514 -21.84 10.45 -17.43
CA PHE A 514 -20.87 10.55 -18.54
C PHE A 514 -21.38 11.39 -19.72
N LYS A 515 -20.44 12.03 -20.43
CA LYS A 515 -20.70 12.89 -21.59
C LYS A 515 -21.34 12.08 -22.74
N PRO A 516 -22.35 12.62 -23.48
CA PRO A 516 -23.11 11.87 -24.49
C PRO A 516 -22.26 11.21 -25.59
N GLU A 517 -21.12 11.79 -25.92
CA GLU A 517 -20.19 11.33 -26.95
C GLU A 517 -19.69 9.90 -26.69
N TRP A 518 -19.72 9.42 -25.45
CA TRP A 518 -19.29 8.06 -25.10
C TRP A 518 -20.41 7.02 -25.17
N TRP A 519 -21.69 7.41 -25.06
CA TRP A 519 -22.82 6.45 -24.95
C TRP A 519 -23.97 6.64 -25.96
N SER A 520 -24.07 7.77 -26.67
CA SER A 520 -25.24 8.13 -27.49
C SER A 520 -25.24 7.57 -28.92
N GLY A 521 -24.33 6.63 -29.21
CA GLY A 521 -24.15 6.05 -30.55
C GLY A 521 -25.37 5.24 -30.99
N ARG A 522 -25.86 5.50 -32.22
CA ARG A 522 -27.17 4.99 -32.68
C ARG A 522 -27.11 3.67 -33.46
N ARG A 523 -25.90 3.20 -33.77
CA ARG A 523 -25.66 1.93 -34.47
C ARG A 523 -25.14 0.90 -33.47
N LEU A 524 -25.36 -0.38 -33.76
CA LEU A 524 -24.65 -1.45 -33.06
C LEU A 524 -23.21 -1.55 -33.59
N THR A 525 -22.30 -2.07 -32.79
CA THR A 525 -20.97 -2.51 -33.23
C THR A 525 -21.09 -3.70 -34.19
N SER A 526 -19.99 -4.06 -34.86
CA SER A 526 -19.90 -5.28 -35.70
C SER A 526 -20.22 -6.57 -34.94
N GLU A 527 -20.12 -6.56 -33.61
CA GLU A 527 -20.41 -7.68 -32.71
C GLU A 527 -21.83 -7.62 -32.12
N GLY A 528 -22.66 -6.66 -32.56
CA GLY A 528 -24.04 -6.52 -32.11
C GLY A 528 -24.21 -5.91 -30.71
N PHE A 529 -23.23 -5.16 -30.21
CA PHE A 529 -23.34 -4.39 -28.96
C PHE A 529 -23.79 -2.94 -29.22
N THR A 530 -24.58 -2.38 -28.32
CA THR A 530 -24.86 -0.93 -28.28
C THR A 530 -23.60 -0.15 -27.86
N HIS A 531 -23.56 1.16 -28.12
CA HIS A 531 -22.44 2.00 -27.70
C HIS A 531 -22.18 1.92 -26.18
N MET A 532 -23.25 1.91 -25.37
CA MET A 532 -23.17 1.81 -23.91
C MET A 532 -22.68 0.44 -23.43
N GLU A 533 -23.01 -0.65 -24.13
CA GLU A 533 -22.44 -1.98 -23.84
C GLU A 533 -20.95 -2.06 -24.23
N ALA A 534 -20.59 -1.55 -25.41
CA ALA A 534 -19.23 -1.63 -25.93
C ALA A 534 -18.22 -0.82 -25.10
N ASN A 535 -18.63 0.34 -24.56
CA ASN A 535 -17.79 1.21 -23.74
C ASN A 535 -17.88 0.92 -22.23
N PHE A 536 -18.46 -0.20 -21.80
CA PHE A 536 -18.77 -0.40 -20.38
C PHE A 536 -17.53 -0.46 -19.46
N SER A 537 -16.36 -0.89 -19.97
CA SER A 537 -15.07 -0.82 -19.26
C SER A 537 -14.67 0.61 -18.88
N LEU A 538 -14.95 1.60 -19.75
CA LEU A 538 -14.66 3.02 -19.51
C LEU A 538 -15.50 3.56 -18.35
N TYR A 539 -16.80 3.23 -18.33
CA TYR A 539 -17.69 3.64 -17.24
C TYR A 539 -17.35 2.93 -15.94
N TRP A 540 -17.09 1.63 -16.01
CA TRP A 540 -16.70 0.79 -14.89
C TRP A 540 -15.47 1.35 -14.17
N GLY A 541 -14.36 1.51 -14.91
CA GLY A 541 -13.12 2.05 -14.37
C GLY A 541 -13.27 3.46 -13.81
N LEU A 542 -13.82 4.39 -14.59
CA LEU A 542 -13.96 5.79 -14.15
C LEU A 542 -14.94 5.97 -12.98
N ALA A 543 -16.05 5.24 -12.95
CA ALA A 543 -17.02 5.34 -11.86
C ALA A 543 -16.46 4.76 -10.55
N ILE A 544 -15.83 3.58 -10.60
CA ILE A 544 -15.22 2.98 -9.40
C ILE A 544 -14.06 3.84 -8.90
N MET A 545 -13.19 4.35 -9.77
CA MET A 545 -12.18 5.34 -9.39
C MET A 545 -12.77 6.57 -8.70
N MET A 546 -13.88 7.11 -9.22
CA MET A 546 -14.54 8.25 -8.56
C MET A 546 -15.08 7.88 -7.17
N TYR A 547 -15.64 6.68 -6.98
CA TYR A 547 -16.06 6.21 -5.67
C TYR A 547 -14.86 6.01 -4.72
N GLU A 548 -13.83 5.27 -5.13
CA GLU A 548 -12.65 5.01 -4.30
C GLU A 548 -11.86 6.28 -3.97
N SER A 549 -11.93 7.32 -4.82
CA SER A 549 -11.37 8.65 -4.53
C SER A 549 -12.02 9.36 -3.34
N THR A 550 -13.19 8.92 -2.88
CA THR A 550 -13.81 9.45 -1.65
C THR A 550 -13.36 8.70 -0.39
N LEU A 551 -12.74 7.52 -0.51
CA LEU A 551 -12.38 6.64 0.61
C LEU A 551 -11.05 7.08 1.28
N VAL A 552 -11.03 8.30 1.80
CA VAL A 552 -9.84 8.95 2.40
C VAL A 552 -9.95 8.97 3.93
N SER A 553 -8.95 8.40 4.62
CA SER A 553 -8.90 8.26 6.09
C SER A 553 -7.86 9.22 6.71
N ASP A 554 -8.25 10.48 6.80
CA ASP A 554 -7.45 11.63 7.24
C ASP A 554 -7.71 12.11 8.69
N GLN A 555 -8.40 11.31 9.52
CA GLN A 555 -8.82 11.69 10.88
C GLN A 555 -8.35 10.70 11.96
N ALA A 556 -7.28 9.94 11.68
CA ALA A 556 -6.66 9.07 12.67
C ALA A 556 -6.10 9.86 13.87
N PRO A 557 -5.86 9.21 15.03
CA PRO A 557 -5.15 9.82 16.15
C PRO A 557 -3.84 10.50 15.75
N TYR A 558 -3.10 9.90 14.81
CA TYR A 558 -1.92 10.52 14.22
C TYR A 558 -2.20 11.85 13.49
N ASP A 559 -3.24 11.94 12.66
CA ASP A 559 -3.54 13.16 11.89
C ASP A 559 -3.83 14.35 12.81
N ARG A 560 -4.57 14.12 13.90
CA ARG A 560 -4.82 15.16 14.92
C ARG A 560 -3.52 15.61 15.57
N TRP A 561 -2.61 14.69 15.87
CA TRP A 561 -1.31 15.01 16.46
C TRP A 561 -0.38 15.76 15.52
N ALA A 562 -0.35 15.38 14.23
CA ALA A 562 0.39 16.07 13.18
C ALA A 562 -0.20 17.46 12.88
N ALA A 563 -1.52 17.63 13.04
CA ALA A 563 -2.20 18.93 13.01
C ALA A 563 -2.04 19.77 14.31
N GLY A 564 -1.39 19.23 15.35
CA GLY A 564 -1.00 19.97 16.55
C GLY A 564 -1.54 19.45 17.89
N ASP A 565 -2.50 18.51 17.90
CA ASP A 565 -3.02 17.92 19.13
C ASP A 565 -1.99 16.99 19.79
N ARG A 566 -1.13 17.57 20.64
CA ARG A 566 -0.08 16.83 21.35
C ARG A 566 -0.61 15.73 22.27
N SER A 567 -1.92 15.67 22.56
CA SER A 567 -2.55 14.61 23.35
C SER A 567 -2.99 13.39 22.53
N ALA A 568 -3.19 13.53 21.21
CA ALA A 568 -3.78 12.47 20.37
C ALA A 568 -2.89 11.25 20.10
N LEU A 569 -1.59 11.31 20.40
CA LEU A 569 -0.72 10.12 20.49
C LEU A 569 -0.41 9.79 21.95
N SER A 570 -0.53 8.52 22.34
CA SER A 570 -0.08 8.04 23.64
C SER A 570 1.43 8.23 23.86
N PRO A 571 1.93 8.20 25.11
CA PRO A 571 3.37 8.24 25.38
C PRO A 571 4.14 7.08 24.70
N LEU A 572 3.51 5.91 24.59
CA LEU A 572 4.09 4.73 23.96
C LEU A 572 4.10 4.85 22.43
N ALA A 573 3.03 5.39 21.83
CA ALA A 573 2.95 5.68 20.40
C ALA A 573 4.00 6.71 19.95
N LYS A 574 4.33 7.68 20.81
CA LYS A 574 5.40 8.66 20.57
C LYS A 574 6.79 8.04 20.56
N GLU A 575 7.03 6.99 21.35
CA GLU A 575 8.29 6.23 21.28
C GLU A 575 8.30 5.30 20.05
N GLY A 576 7.16 4.71 19.70
CA GLY A 576 6.96 3.97 18.46
C GLY A 576 7.26 4.78 17.21
N LEU A 577 6.83 6.05 17.15
CA LEU A 577 7.14 6.98 16.07
C LEU A 577 8.66 7.23 15.93
N LYS A 578 9.40 7.35 17.04
CA LYS A 578 10.87 7.44 17.00
C LYS A 578 11.51 6.13 16.53
N ILE A 579 10.96 4.98 16.91
CA ILE A 579 11.48 3.69 16.40
C ILE A 579 11.21 3.59 14.90
N PHE A 580 10.02 4.00 14.44
CA PHE A 580 9.60 4.03 13.04
C PHE A 580 10.49 4.94 12.18
N MET A 581 10.80 6.15 12.65
CA MET A 581 11.64 7.11 11.93
C MET A 581 13.14 6.80 12.04
N ASN A 582 13.63 6.40 13.22
CA ASN A 582 15.06 6.40 13.55
C ASN A 582 15.70 5.01 13.45
N GLU A 583 15.18 4.04 14.21
CA GLU A 583 15.84 2.76 14.47
C GLU A 583 15.46 1.70 13.44
N GLY A 584 14.16 1.54 13.19
CA GLY A 584 13.60 0.65 12.17
C GLY A 584 13.63 1.24 10.76
N ARG A 585 13.82 2.55 10.61
CA ARG A 585 13.86 3.28 9.32
C ARG A 585 12.64 3.03 8.42
N CYS A 586 11.50 2.69 8.99
CA CYS A 586 10.26 2.37 8.27
C CYS A 586 9.83 3.54 7.37
N ILE A 587 10.09 4.78 7.80
CA ILE A 587 9.87 6.02 7.06
C ILE A 587 10.60 6.10 5.70
N ASN A 588 11.68 5.33 5.48
CA ASN A 588 12.43 5.31 4.22
C ASN A 588 11.64 4.67 3.07
N CYS A 589 10.62 3.86 3.38
CA CYS A 589 9.73 3.21 2.40
C CYS A 589 8.27 3.63 2.58
N HIS A 590 7.83 3.83 3.82
CA HIS A 590 6.49 4.30 4.18
C HIS A 590 6.54 5.81 4.44
N SER A 591 6.82 6.56 3.38
CA SER A 591 7.05 8.00 3.42
C SER A 591 5.74 8.80 3.36
N GLY A 592 5.86 10.12 3.51
CA GLY A 592 4.76 11.08 3.32
C GLY A 592 3.61 10.98 4.34
N PRO A 593 2.68 11.94 4.33
CA PRO A 593 1.41 11.87 5.07
C PRO A 593 0.61 10.57 4.83
N GLU A 594 0.80 9.94 3.68
CA GLU A 594 0.18 8.67 3.25
C GLU A 594 0.71 7.44 4.01
N PHE A 595 1.88 7.52 4.65
CA PHE A 595 2.62 6.38 5.23
C PHE A 595 2.79 5.23 4.23
N ALA A 596 3.19 5.56 3.02
CA ALA A 596 3.23 4.66 1.87
C ALA A 596 4.42 4.97 0.96
N GLY A 597 4.66 4.11 -0.02
CA GLY A 597 5.62 4.37 -1.10
C GLY A 597 4.95 4.15 -2.46
N ALA A 598 5.56 4.68 -3.51
CA ALA A 598 5.00 4.74 -4.86
C ALA A 598 3.72 5.59 -4.94
N THR A 599 3.64 6.66 -4.14
CA THR A 599 2.54 7.63 -4.21
C THR A 599 2.75 8.63 -5.35
N VAL A 600 1.68 9.29 -5.78
CA VAL A 600 1.75 10.38 -6.76
C VAL A 600 2.53 11.58 -6.19
N SER A 601 2.40 11.86 -4.88
CA SER A 601 3.12 12.93 -4.19
C SER A 601 4.64 12.70 -4.16
N GLU A 602 5.07 11.45 -3.97
CA GLU A 602 6.46 11.01 -3.95
C GLU A 602 7.03 10.94 -5.39
N LEU A 603 6.46 10.09 -6.25
CA LEU A 603 7.03 9.80 -7.58
C LEU A 603 6.80 10.88 -8.65
N ARG A 604 5.82 11.77 -8.45
CA ARG A 604 5.42 12.80 -9.44
C ARG A 604 5.36 14.21 -8.84
N GLY A 605 5.73 14.40 -7.57
CA GLY A 605 5.75 15.70 -6.91
C GLY A 605 6.72 16.70 -7.56
N VAL A 606 6.60 17.98 -7.18
CA VAL A 606 7.37 19.11 -7.77
C VAL A 606 8.90 18.94 -7.64
N LEU A 607 9.37 18.07 -6.74
CA LEU A 607 10.78 17.74 -6.51
C LEU A 607 11.23 16.41 -7.15
N SER A 608 10.34 15.63 -7.78
CA SER A 608 10.70 14.36 -8.45
C SER A 608 11.44 14.60 -9.76
N ASN A 609 12.67 14.11 -9.82
CA ASN A 609 13.55 14.16 -10.99
C ASN A 609 13.70 12.80 -11.69
N ASP A 610 13.28 11.72 -11.03
CA ASP A 610 13.41 10.30 -11.42
C ASP A 610 12.24 9.76 -12.27
N GLY A 611 11.00 10.20 -12.00
CA GLY A 611 9.80 9.68 -12.63
C GLY A 611 9.45 8.25 -12.17
N GLY A 612 9.86 7.87 -10.96
CA GLY A 612 9.69 6.51 -10.44
C GLY A 612 10.64 5.48 -11.04
N VAL A 613 11.79 5.92 -11.58
CA VAL A 613 12.90 5.05 -12.02
C VAL A 613 14.19 5.52 -11.33
N GLU A 614 14.50 4.91 -10.18
CA GLU A 614 15.48 5.41 -9.22
C GLU A 614 16.78 4.59 -9.22
N ARG A 615 17.86 5.14 -8.66
CA ARG A 615 19.18 4.47 -8.53
C ARG A 615 19.61 4.39 -7.07
N MET A 616 19.94 3.18 -6.61
CA MET A 616 20.30 2.94 -5.21
C MET A 616 21.45 1.92 -5.10
N GLN A 617 22.25 2.08 -4.05
CA GLN A 617 23.39 1.20 -3.74
C GLN A 617 22.90 -0.07 -3.04
N MET A 618 22.80 -1.17 -3.78
CA MET A 618 22.51 -2.51 -3.26
C MET A 618 23.76 -3.14 -2.62
N SER A 619 23.56 -4.27 -1.93
CA SER A 619 24.67 -5.13 -1.44
C SER A 619 25.56 -5.71 -2.57
N THR A 620 25.03 -5.75 -3.80
CA THR A 620 25.64 -6.33 -5.00
C THR A 620 26.18 -5.30 -5.99
N GLY A 621 26.07 -4.00 -5.70
CA GLY A 621 26.45 -2.90 -6.60
C GLY A 621 25.36 -1.83 -6.71
N ILE A 622 25.52 -0.86 -7.60
CA ILE A 622 24.44 0.08 -7.92
C ILE A 622 23.40 -0.65 -8.79
N ALA A 623 22.12 -0.46 -8.49
CA ALA A 623 21.02 -0.97 -9.30
C ALA A 623 19.97 0.12 -9.57
N VAL A 624 19.17 -0.09 -10.62
CA VAL A 624 18.00 0.71 -10.96
C VAL A 624 16.72 -0.04 -10.56
N TYR A 625 15.73 0.64 -10.01
CA TYR A 625 14.48 0.05 -9.55
C TYR A 625 13.29 0.99 -9.78
N ASP A 626 12.10 0.40 -9.73
CA ASP A 626 10.83 1.12 -9.81
C ASP A 626 10.54 1.76 -8.44
N GLY A 627 10.35 3.09 -8.42
CA GLY A 627 10.21 3.88 -7.20
C GLY A 627 9.09 3.38 -6.28
N GLY A 628 9.42 3.17 -5.00
CA GLY A 628 8.49 2.64 -4.00
C GLY A 628 8.11 1.15 -4.14
N PHE A 629 8.75 0.39 -5.03
CA PHE A 629 8.62 -1.07 -5.15
C PHE A 629 9.87 -1.76 -4.61
N TYR A 630 9.72 -2.54 -3.54
CA TYR A 630 10.86 -3.14 -2.82
C TYR A 630 10.72 -4.64 -2.62
N ASN A 631 11.83 -5.36 -2.78
CA ASN A 631 11.96 -6.74 -2.33
C ASN A 631 12.46 -6.73 -0.89
N ILE A 632 11.62 -7.18 0.04
CA ILE A 632 11.90 -7.20 1.48
C ILE A 632 12.18 -8.61 2.03
N GLY A 633 12.22 -9.63 1.17
CA GLY A 633 12.54 -11.00 1.59
C GLY A 633 11.42 -11.77 2.28
N VAL A 634 10.15 -11.55 1.92
CA VAL A 634 8.99 -12.32 2.45
C VAL A 634 8.96 -13.77 1.93
N ARG A 635 9.33 -13.96 0.65
CA ARG A 635 9.51 -15.26 -0.04
C ARG A 635 10.74 -15.17 -0.94
N PRO A 636 11.33 -16.31 -1.36
CA PRO A 636 12.35 -16.34 -2.41
C PRO A 636 11.86 -15.70 -3.72
N THR A 637 12.69 -14.83 -4.32
CA THR A 637 12.42 -14.04 -5.53
C THR A 637 11.85 -14.83 -6.74
N PHE A 638 12.10 -16.13 -6.81
CA PHE A 638 11.65 -17.00 -7.90
C PHE A 638 10.26 -17.63 -7.67
N GLU A 639 9.67 -17.49 -6.48
CA GLU A 639 8.33 -18.00 -6.15
C GLU A 639 7.24 -16.98 -6.55
N ASP A 640 7.50 -15.67 -6.36
CA ASP A 640 6.75 -14.57 -6.97
C ASP A 640 7.71 -13.42 -7.31
N ILE A 641 7.73 -13.03 -8.59
CA ILE A 641 8.64 -12.03 -9.15
C ILE A 641 8.14 -10.58 -8.99
N GLY A 642 6.88 -10.36 -8.55
CA GLY A 642 6.32 -9.03 -8.32
C GLY A 642 6.27 -8.13 -9.57
N VAL A 643 6.67 -6.86 -9.44
CA VAL A 643 6.76 -5.90 -10.57
C VAL A 643 7.81 -6.30 -11.63
N GLY A 644 8.70 -7.25 -11.29
CA GLY A 644 9.62 -7.90 -12.21
C GLY A 644 8.95 -8.88 -13.19
N ALA A 645 7.63 -8.99 -13.23
CA ALA A 645 6.91 -9.83 -14.19
C ALA A 645 6.84 -9.18 -15.59
N ALA A 646 6.58 -10.03 -16.60
CA ALA A 646 6.16 -9.61 -17.93
C ALA A 646 4.81 -10.24 -18.29
N HIS A 647 3.92 -9.42 -18.85
CA HIS A 647 2.67 -9.87 -19.46
C HIS A 647 2.98 -10.54 -20.80
N PRO A 648 2.49 -11.77 -21.08
CA PRO A 648 2.84 -12.53 -22.29
C PRO A 648 2.66 -11.78 -23.62
N LEU A 649 1.65 -10.91 -23.73
CA LEU A 649 1.39 -10.13 -24.94
C LEU A 649 2.04 -8.74 -24.97
N PHE A 650 2.37 -8.16 -23.80
CA PHE A 650 2.71 -6.73 -23.69
C PHE A 650 4.14 -6.44 -23.20
N GLY A 651 4.79 -7.42 -22.55
CA GLY A 651 6.14 -7.27 -22.00
C GLY A 651 6.15 -6.81 -20.53
N PRO A 652 7.25 -6.19 -20.06
CA PRO A 652 7.51 -6.02 -18.64
C PRO A 652 6.63 -4.96 -17.96
N LEU A 653 6.19 -5.23 -16.73
CA LEU A 653 5.46 -4.26 -15.90
C LEU A 653 6.35 -3.13 -15.35
N SER A 654 7.59 -3.47 -15.01
CA SER A 654 8.58 -2.53 -14.47
C SER A 654 8.89 -1.41 -15.45
N TYR A 655 8.77 -0.16 -14.98
CA TYR A 655 9.19 1.04 -15.72
C TYR A 655 10.70 1.03 -15.97
N SER A 656 11.51 0.53 -15.02
CA SER A 656 12.96 0.35 -15.22
C SER A 656 13.30 -0.59 -16.40
N ARG A 657 12.47 -1.61 -16.65
CA ARG A 657 12.60 -2.50 -17.82
C ARG A 657 12.03 -1.90 -19.09
N GLN A 658 10.91 -1.20 -19.01
CA GLN A 658 10.36 -0.48 -20.16
C GLN A 658 11.34 0.58 -20.67
N GLU A 659 12.03 1.28 -19.76
CA GLU A 659 13.10 2.23 -20.06
C GLU A 659 14.26 1.59 -20.81
N GLN A 660 14.79 0.45 -20.32
CA GLN A 660 15.82 -0.31 -21.05
C GLN A 660 15.39 -0.71 -22.47
N LEU A 661 14.08 -0.94 -22.70
CA LEU A 661 13.51 -1.28 -24.00
C LEU A 661 13.09 -0.06 -24.85
N GLY A 662 13.26 1.17 -24.36
CA GLY A 662 12.80 2.40 -25.03
C GLY A 662 11.27 2.51 -25.11
N ARG A 663 10.55 1.94 -24.14
CA ARG A 663 9.08 1.84 -24.07
C ARG A 663 8.43 2.56 -22.89
N ASN A 664 9.22 3.15 -21.98
CA ASN A 664 8.69 3.93 -20.87
C ASN A 664 7.98 5.20 -21.41
N PRO A 665 6.72 5.47 -21.04
CA PRO A 665 6.02 6.69 -21.47
C PRO A 665 6.55 7.99 -20.82
N GLU A 666 7.27 7.93 -19.70
CA GLU A 666 7.91 9.08 -19.04
C GLU A 666 9.42 8.84 -18.78
N PRO A 667 10.27 8.88 -19.81
CA PRO A 667 11.71 8.68 -19.68
C PRO A 667 12.40 9.92 -19.08
N LYS A 668 12.26 10.12 -17.76
CA LYS A 668 13.06 11.10 -17.00
C LYS A 668 14.49 10.60 -16.73
N VAL A 669 14.69 9.29 -16.66
CA VAL A 669 15.98 8.65 -16.34
C VAL A 669 16.32 7.60 -17.38
N VAL A 670 17.33 7.89 -18.22
CA VAL A 670 17.85 6.90 -19.19
C VAL A 670 18.47 5.72 -18.46
N VAL A 671 18.05 4.50 -18.80
CA VAL A 671 18.61 3.24 -18.27
C VAL A 671 19.13 2.38 -19.42
N SER A 672 20.44 2.13 -19.43
CA SER A 672 21.08 1.33 -20.47
C SER A 672 20.98 -0.18 -20.20
N GLN A 673 21.11 -0.99 -21.26
CA GLN A 673 20.97 -2.46 -21.22
C GLN A 673 22.01 -3.18 -20.33
N ASP A 674 23.15 -2.53 -20.06
CA ASP A 674 24.19 -3.00 -19.14
C ASP A 674 23.93 -2.65 -17.66
N GLN A 675 22.97 -1.77 -17.36
CA GLN A 675 22.64 -1.40 -15.98
C GLN A 675 21.83 -2.50 -15.28
N ARG A 676 22.26 -2.83 -14.06
CA ARG A 676 21.63 -3.86 -13.23
C ARG A 676 20.26 -3.38 -12.72
N LEU A 677 19.20 -4.19 -12.89
CA LEU A 677 17.86 -3.87 -12.37
C LEU A 677 17.53 -4.63 -11.08
N ALA A 678 17.02 -3.94 -10.05
CA ALA A 678 16.57 -4.49 -8.77
C ALA A 678 15.03 -4.50 -8.68
N VAL A 679 14.38 -5.32 -9.51
CA VAL A 679 12.90 -5.32 -9.67
C VAL A 679 12.24 -6.69 -9.47
N ASN A 680 13.02 -7.77 -9.28
CA ASN A 680 12.46 -9.10 -9.06
C ASN A 680 12.09 -9.31 -7.58
N GLY A 681 10.92 -9.90 -7.33
CA GLY A 681 10.37 -10.10 -5.98
C GLY A 681 10.06 -8.77 -5.28
N ALA A 682 9.98 -7.68 -6.04
CA ALA A 682 9.69 -6.34 -5.54
C ALA A 682 8.21 -6.03 -5.67
N PHE A 683 7.62 -5.49 -4.61
CA PHE A 683 6.19 -5.20 -4.51
C PHE A 683 5.96 -3.77 -4.06
N LYS A 684 4.82 -3.20 -4.46
CA LYS A 684 4.43 -1.84 -4.10
C LYS A 684 4.32 -1.72 -2.59
N THR A 685 4.97 -0.71 -2.02
CA THR A 685 4.85 -0.42 -0.59
C THR A 685 3.40 -0.04 -0.24
N PRO A 686 2.75 -0.72 0.72
CA PRO A 686 1.38 -0.39 1.11
C PRO A 686 1.33 0.84 2.02
N THR A 687 0.15 1.44 2.14
CA THR A 687 -0.13 2.43 3.19
C THR A 687 -0.25 1.72 4.54
N LEU A 688 0.25 2.34 5.61
CA LEU A 688 0.05 1.86 6.98
C LEU A 688 -1.19 2.48 7.65
N ARG A 689 -1.95 3.31 6.94
CA ARG A 689 -3.20 3.88 7.45
C ARG A 689 -4.26 2.79 7.60
N ASN A 690 -4.85 2.72 8.79
CA ASN A 690 -5.77 1.66 9.23
C ASN A 690 -5.18 0.25 9.27
N VAL A 691 -3.85 0.09 9.26
CA VAL A 691 -3.20 -1.23 9.12
C VAL A 691 -3.66 -2.24 10.18
N SER A 692 -4.02 -1.81 11.40
CA SER A 692 -4.60 -2.69 12.44
C SER A 692 -5.86 -3.47 12.02
N LEU A 693 -6.57 -2.99 10.99
CA LEU A 693 -7.82 -3.58 10.46
C LEU A 693 -7.61 -4.38 9.15
N THR A 694 -6.41 -4.41 8.58
CA THR A 694 -6.15 -4.94 7.23
C THR A 694 -5.18 -6.12 7.25
N GLY A 695 -5.28 -6.97 8.27
CA GLY A 695 -4.59 -8.27 8.32
C GLY A 695 -5.40 -9.37 7.60
N PRO A 696 -4.75 -10.47 7.16
CA PRO A 696 -3.35 -10.81 7.41
C PRO A 696 -2.39 -10.05 6.49
N TYR A 697 -1.14 -9.93 6.93
CA TYR A 697 -0.17 -8.97 6.39
C TYR A 697 0.79 -9.54 5.35
N MET A 698 1.45 -8.64 4.61
CA MET A 698 2.29 -8.89 3.41
C MET A 698 1.49 -9.35 2.18
N HIS A 699 2.11 -9.29 1.00
CA HIS A 699 1.47 -9.67 -0.27
C HIS A 699 0.97 -11.13 -0.33
N ASN A 700 1.54 -12.01 0.50
CA ASN A 700 1.11 -13.40 0.67
C ASN A 700 0.18 -13.62 1.87
N GLY A 701 -0.16 -12.58 2.64
CA GLY A 701 -0.97 -12.71 3.86
C GLY A 701 -0.33 -13.64 4.91
N GLY A 702 0.99 -13.73 4.96
CA GLY A 702 1.71 -14.75 5.73
C GLY A 702 1.90 -14.46 7.23
N MET A 703 1.34 -13.38 7.76
CA MET A 703 1.48 -12.94 9.16
C MET A 703 0.12 -12.47 9.71
N LYS A 704 -0.24 -12.86 10.93
CA LYS A 704 -1.54 -12.50 11.52
C LYS A 704 -1.56 -11.18 12.28
N SER A 705 -0.41 -10.73 12.77
CA SER A 705 -0.29 -9.62 13.71
C SER A 705 0.66 -8.53 13.22
N LEU A 706 0.41 -7.28 13.61
CA LEU A 706 1.37 -6.19 13.43
C LEU A 706 2.71 -6.51 14.12
N ARG A 707 2.64 -7.29 15.21
CA ARG A 707 3.80 -7.78 15.94
C ARG A 707 4.66 -8.76 15.11
N GLU A 708 4.06 -9.73 14.42
CA GLU A 708 4.80 -10.64 13.52
C GLU A 708 5.47 -9.88 12.36
N VAL A 709 4.85 -8.78 11.89
CA VAL A 709 5.44 -7.86 10.90
C VAL A 709 6.65 -7.11 11.48
N VAL A 710 6.59 -6.62 12.72
CA VAL A 710 7.76 -6.00 13.37
C VAL A 710 8.87 -7.05 13.60
N GLU A 711 8.53 -8.23 14.11
CA GLU A 711 9.47 -9.34 14.31
C GLU A 711 10.15 -9.78 13.00
N PHE A 712 9.49 -9.65 11.84
CA PHE A 712 10.08 -9.86 10.52
C PHE A 712 11.15 -8.82 10.17
N TYR A 713 10.88 -7.53 10.41
CA TYR A 713 11.89 -6.49 10.19
C TYR A 713 13.05 -6.59 11.19
N VAL A 714 12.80 -6.94 12.47
CA VAL A 714 13.85 -7.11 13.49
C VAL A 714 14.92 -8.12 13.08
N ARG A 715 14.52 -9.28 12.52
CA ARG A 715 15.47 -10.29 12.00
C ARG A 715 16.07 -9.97 10.62
N GLY A 716 15.56 -8.93 9.95
CA GLY A 716 16.04 -8.45 8.65
C GLY A 716 15.48 -9.24 7.45
N GLY A 717 14.20 -9.63 7.51
CA GLY A 717 13.53 -10.45 6.51
C GLY A 717 13.78 -11.96 6.66
N ASP A 718 12.96 -12.77 5.96
CA ASP A 718 13.02 -14.24 6.03
C ASP A 718 13.97 -14.86 4.98
N PHE A 719 14.05 -14.26 3.79
CA PHE A 719 14.86 -14.74 2.67
C PHE A 719 15.96 -13.76 2.18
N PRO A 720 16.70 -13.06 3.06
CA PRO A 720 17.64 -12.01 2.64
C PRO A 720 18.88 -12.55 1.90
N ASP A 721 19.27 -13.81 2.12
CA ASP A 721 20.40 -14.42 1.41
C ASP A 721 20.01 -14.90 0.01
N GLN A 722 18.82 -15.48 -0.14
CA GLN A 722 18.25 -15.92 -1.42
C GLN A 722 17.91 -14.71 -2.31
N ASN A 723 17.39 -13.63 -1.71
CA ASN A 723 16.98 -12.43 -2.44
C ASN A 723 18.10 -11.39 -2.58
N ARG A 724 19.31 -11.66 -2.07
CA ARG A 724 20.47 -10.72 -1.98
C ARG A 724 20.75 -9.89 -3.23
N GLN A 725 20.41 -10.41 -4.41
CA GLN A 725 20.51 -9.69 -5.68
C GLN A 725 19.63 -8.44 -5.74
N ASP A 726 18.37 -8.56 -5.34
CA ASP A 726 17.30 -7.56 -5.54
C ASP A 726 16.74 -7.01 -4.21
N LEU A 727 17.17 -7.56 -3.06
CA LEU A 727 16.77 -7.13 -1.71
C LEU A 727 17.13 -5.65 -1.46
N ALA A 728 16.15 -4.87 -1.01
CA ALA A 728 16.34 -3.45 -0.69
C ALA A 728 17.37 -3.26 0.45
N PRO A 729 18.29 -2.29 0.37
CA PRO A 729 19.50 -2.25 1.21
C PRO A 729 19.26 -1.82 2.67
N ASP A 730 18.14 -1.17 2.97
CA ASP A 730 17.71 -0.91 4.35
C ASP A 730 17.08 -2.13 5.03
N ILE A 731 16.80 -3.22 4.29
CA ILE A 731 16.33 -4.49 4.83
C ILE A 731 17.52 -5.24 5.43
N ARG A 732 17.79 -4.90 6.69
CA ARG A 732 18.88 -5.40 7.52
C ARG A 732 18.35 -5.65 8.94
N PRO A 733 18.98 -6.54 9.74
CA PRO A 733 18.52 -6.79 11.10
C PRO A 733 18.58 -5.51 11.96
N LEU A 734 17.55 -5.29 12.76
CA LEU A 734 17.42 -4.13 13.63
C LEU A 734 18.04 -4.45 14.99
N GLU A 735 19.37 -4.47 15.04
CA GLU A 735 20.10 -5.10 16.17
C GLU A 735 19.82 -4.49 17.55
N GLY A 736 19.41 -3.22 17.61
CA GLY A 736 19.00 -2.56 18.86
C GLY A 736 17.58 -2.94 19.34
N MET A 737 16.81 -3.67 18.54
CA MET A 737 15.48 -4.22 18.88
C MET A 737 15.52 -5.70 19.26
N TYR A 738 16.68 -6.38 19.16
CA TYR A 738 16.78 -7.80 19.54
C TYR A 738 16.35 -8.02 21.01
N GLY A 739 15.44 -8.97 21.23
CA GLY A 739 14.83 -9.26 22.53
C GLY A 739 14.06 -8.10 23.18
N SER A 740 13.78 -7.00 22.46
CA SER A 740 13.25 -5.77 23.04
C SER A 740 11.73 -5.66 22.87
N GLU A 741 10.99 -6.44 23.67
CA GLU A 741 9.52 -6.42 23.78
C GLU A 741 8.93 -5.00 23.75
N PHE A 742 9.42 -4.13 24.64
CA PHE A 742 8.99 -2.72 24.73
C PHE A 742 9.08 -1.96 23.40
N LYS A 743 10.11 -2.18 22.58
CA LYS A 743 10.26 -1.51 21.28
C LYS A 743 9.32 -2.07 20.21
N VAL A 744 8.99 -3.35 20.29
CA VAL A 744 8.00 -3.99 19.42
C VAL A 744 6.63 -3.44 19.75
N ASP A 745 6.24 -3.46 21.03
CA ASP A 745 4.94 -3.01 21.49
C ASP A 745 4.76 -1.49 21.26
N ALA A 746 5.82 -0.69 21.42
CA ALA A 746 5.82 0.73 21.06
C ALA A 746 5.53 0.97 19.57
N LEU A 747 6.18 0.21 18.68
CA LEU A 747 6.01 0.34 17.24
C LEU A 747 4.63 -0.15 16.78
N VAL A 748 4.06 -1.17 17.43
CA VAL A 748 2.67 -1.63 17.20
C VAL A 748 1.67 -0.57 17.67
N GLU A 749 1.78 -0.06 18.89
CA GLU A 749 0.95 1.03 19.44
C GLU A 749 0.93 2.25 18.50
N PHE A 750 2.08 2.62 17.93
CA PHE A 750 2.16 3.69 16.91
C PHE A 750 1.35 3.36 15.65
N MET A 751 1.48 2.15 15.09
CA MET A 751 0.73 1.73 13.91
C MET A 751 -0.78 1.64 14.18
N GLU A 752 -1.21 1.31 15.40
CA GLU A 752 -2.63 1.37 15.77
C GLU A 752 -3.18 2.80 15.75
N HIS A 753 -2.37 3.80 16.16
CA HIS A 753 -2.72 5.23 16.08
C HIS A 753 -2.79 5.79 14.64
N LEU A 754 -2.44 5.00 13.61
CA LEU A 754 -2.71 5.29 12.20
C LEU A 754 -4.14 4.87 11.75
N THR A 755 -4.99 4.39 12.67
CA THR A 755 -6.36 3.93 12.38
C THR A 755 -7.40 5.02 12.60
N ASP A 756 -8.23 5.28 11.59
CA ASP A 756 -9.33 6.25 11.64
C ASP A 756 -10.60 5.60 12.22
N GLU A 757 -11.22 6.23 13.23
CA GLU A 757 -12.44 5.71 13.86
C GLU A 757 -13.66 5.71 12.91
N ARG A 758 -13.66 6.51 11.84
CA ARG A 758 -14.66 6.40 10.77
C ARG A 758 -14.53 5.08 10.04
N VAL A 759 -13.30 4.66 9.73
CA VAL A 759 -13.02 3.36 9.10
C VAL A 759 -13.39 2.23 10.04
N ARG A 760 -12.96 2.28 11.31
CA ARG A 760 -13.31 1.25 12.31
C ARG A 760 -14.83 1.11 12.46
N ARG A 761 -15.60 2.19 12.38
CA ARG A 761 -17.06 2.16 12.55
C ARG A 761 -17.85 2.13 11.24
N GLN A 762 -17.21 1.98 10.08
CA GLN A 762 -17.87 2.05 8.76
C GLN A 762 -18.75 3.32 8.59
N LYS A 763 -18.32 4.48 9.14
CA LYS A 763 -19.00 5.78 8.98
C LYS A 763 -18.69 6.37 7.61
N ALA A 764 -19.55 7.27 7.13
CA ALA A 764 -19.32 8.01 5.89
C ALA A 764 -17.90 8.63 5.82
N PRO A 765 -17.17 8.47 4.70
CA PRO A 765 -17.59 7.90 3.40
C PRO A 765 -17.52 6.36 3.28
N PHE A 766 -17.17 5.65 4.36
CA PHE A 766 -17.00 4.20 4.44
C PHE A 766 -18.29 3.42 4.75
N ASP A 767 -19.46 4.09 4.74
CA ASP A 767 -20.77 3.45 4.86
C ASP A 767 -21.13 2.67 3.58
N HIS A 768 -21.96 1.62 3.68
CA HIS A 768 -22.13 0.68 2.57
C HIS A 768 -23.46 -0.11 2.57
N PRO A 769 -23.88 -0.62 1.39
CA PRO A 769 -24.91 -1.66 1.26
C PRO A 769 -24.59 -2.96 2.03
N GLU A 770 -25.62 -3.77 2.25
CA GLU A 770 -25.48 -5.14 2.74
C GLU A 770 -24.74 -6.02 1.72
N LEU A 771 -24.02 -7.04 2.18
CA LEU A 771 -23.28 -7.97 1.34
C LEU A 771 -23.42 -9.40 1.88
N VAL A 772 -23.63 -10.39 1.00
CA VAL A 772 -23.79 -11.80 1.38
C VAL A 772 -22.63 -12.59 0.79
N ILE A 773 -21.53 -12.68 1.55
CA ILE A 773 -20.26 -13.22 1.07
C ILE A 773 -20.15 -14.74 1.29
N PRO A 774 -19.56 -15.49 0.35
CA PRO A 774 -19.09 -16.85 0.60
C PRO A 774 -17.96 -16.88 1.65
N ASN A 775 -17.91 -17.92 2.46
CA ASN A 775 -16.90 -18.18 3.48
C ASN A 775 -16.64 -19.70 3.58
N GLY A 776 -16.10 -20.27 2.49
CA GLY A 776 -16.00 -21.71 2.29
C GLY A 776 -17.35 -22.36 1.94
N HIS A 777 -17.36 -23.69 1.93
CA HIS A 777 -18.52 -24.53 1.61
C HIS A 777 -18.80 -25.58 2.70
N ALA A 778 -19.94 -26.27 2.61
CA ALA A 778 -20.27 -27.41 3.45
C ALA A 778 -19.29 -28.58 3.23
N GLU A 779 -19.04 -29.38 4.28
CA GLU A 779 -18.16 -30.56 4.18
C GLU A 779 -18.80 -31.69 3.36
N GLU A 780 -20.13 -31.83 3.43
CA GLU A 780 -20.90 -32.66 2.51
C GLU A 780 -21.02 -31.94 1.16
N CYS A 781 -20.37 -32.51 0.15
CA CYS A 781 -20.53 -32.12 -1.25
C CYS A 781 -21.32 -33.22 -1.96
N TYR A 782 -22.43 -32.85 -2.61
CA TYR A 782 -23.23 -33.74 -3.45
C TYR A 782 -22.79 -33.54 -4.91
N ASP A 783 -23.72 -33.30 -5.85
CA ASP A 783 -23.39 -32.97 -7.24
C ASP A 783 -22.71 -31.58 -7.39
N GLU A 784 -22.77 -30.74 -6.35
CA GLU A 784 -22.13 -29.42 -6.25
C GLU A 784 -21.68 -29.12 -4.81
N ALA A 785 -20.70 -28.20 -4.65
CA ALA A 785 -20.23 -27.73 -3.34
C ALA A 785 -21.04 -26.51 -2.87
N MET A 786 -21.78 -26.65 -1.77
CA MET A 786 -22.71 -25.62 -1.29
C MET A 786 -22.02 -24.55 -0.45
N ASP A 787 -22.06 -23.29 -0.88
CA ASP A 787 -21.52 -22.12 -0.16
C ASP A 787 -22.03 -22.00 1.29
N GLN A 788 -21.11 -21.77 2.23
CA GLN A 788 -21.43 -21.24 3.56
C GLN A 788 -21.38 -19.72 3.49
N LEU A 789 -22.52 -19.06 3.73
CA LEU A 789 -22.69 -17.62 3.54
C LEU A 789 -22.58 -16.83 4.86
N LEU A 790 -21.93 -15.67 4.81
CA LEU A 790 -21.93 -14.67 5.87
C LEU A 790 -22.66 -13.40 5.39
N VAL A 791 -23.54 -12.85 6.22
CA VAL A 791 -24.21 -11.57 5.95
C VAL A 791 -23.46 -10.44 6.65
N ILE A 792 -22.91 -9.52 5.86
CA ILE A 792 -22.38 -8.24 6.32
C ILE A 792 -23.51 -7.21 6.17
N PRO A 793 -24.13 -6.71 7.26
CA PRO A 793 -25.28 -5.82 7.13
C PRO A 793 -24.93 -4.48 6.49
N ALA A 794 -25.93 -3.83 5.88
CA ALA A 794 -25.81 -2.44 5.49
C ALA A 794 -25.50 -1.56 6.73
N ASN A 795 -24.61 -0.58 6.56
CA ASN A 795 -24.38 0.47 7.55
C ASN A 795 -24.73 1.82 6.92
N GLY A 796 -25.39 2.69 7.70
CA GLY A 796 -25.72 4.07 7.31
C GLY A 796 -24.56 5.05 7.52
N ARG A 797 -24.78 6.35 7.27
CA ARG A 797 -23.73 7.38 7.35
C ARG A 797 -23.07 7.49 8.73
N ASP A 798 -23.85 7.21 9.78
CA ASP A 798 -23.40 7.24 11.17
C ASP A 798 -22.63 5.97 11.58
N GLY A 799 -22.51 4.99 10.69
CA GLY A 799 -21.76 3.76 10.87
C GLY A 799 -22.48 2.69 11.69
N GLY A 800 -21.70 1.72 12.18
CA GLY A 800 -22.16 0.59 12.98
C GLY A 800 -21.10 0.11 13.97
N GLU A 801 -21.15 -1.18 14.30
CA GLU A 801 -20.23 -1.83 15.25
C GLU A 801 -18.77 -1.78 14.80
N GLY A 802 -17.88 -1.68 15.78
CA GLY A 802 -16.44 -1.52 15.54
C GLY A 802 -15.79 -2.75 14.92
N LEU A 803 -15.12 -2.55 13.78
CA LEU A 803 -14.29 -3.54 13.10
C LEU A 803 -13.19 -4.10 14.01
N TRP A 804 -12.99 -5.42 13.92
CA TRP A 804 -12.03 -6.20 14.71
C TRP A 804 -10.68 -6.27 14.01
N THR A 805 -9.60 -6.50 14.76
CA THR A 805 -8.30 -6.87 14.15
C THR A 805 -8.34 -8.33 13.68
N PHE A 806 -7.52 -8.71 12.70
CA PHE A 806 -7.48 -10.09 12.20
C PHE A 806 -7.14 -11.13 13.29
N GLU A 807 -6.36 -10.74 14.30
CA GLU A 807 -6.11 -11.60 15.48
C GLU A 807 -7.35 -11.80 16.34
N GLN A 808 -8.16 -10.75 16.55
CA GLN A 808 -9.44 -10.87 17.24
C GLN A 808 -10.39 -11.77 16.43
N THR A 809 -10.33 -11.75 15.10
CA THR A 809 -11.06 -12.68 14.22
C THR A 809 -10.59 -14.11 14.39
N LEU A 810 -9.28 -14.38 14.40
CA LEU A 810 -8.71 -15.71 14.65
C LEU A 810 -9.08 -16.26 16.04
N GLN A 811 -9.18 -15.39 17.05
CA GLN A 811 -9.54 -15.78 18.42
C GLN A 811 -11.04 -16.01 18.63
N ARG A 812 -11.91 -15.29 17.90
CA ARG A 812 -13.37 -15.27 18.11
C ARG A 812 -14.18 -15.92 16.99
N GLY A 813 -13.53 -16.26 15.88
CA GLY A 813 -14.19 -16.64 14.63
C GLY A 813 -14.94 -15.47 13.97
N MET A 814 -15.61 -15.76 12.85
CA MET A 814 -16.38 -14.78 12.06
C MET A 814 -17.73 -14.36 12.68
N GLN A 815 -18.00 -14.69 13.96
CA GLN A 815 -19.34 -14.55 14.60
C GLN A 815 -19.72 -13.10 14.98
N TRP A 816 -19.12 -12.09 14.35
CA TRP A 816 -19.03 -10.72 14.88
C TRP A 816 -20.34 -9.92 15.00
N ARG A 817 -21.47 -10.42 14.48
CA ARG A 817 -22.78 -9.75 14.56
C ARG A 817 -23.94 -10.65 15.04
N SER A 818 -23.70 -11.64 15.90
CA SER A 818 -24.79 -12.27 16.71
C SER A 818 -25.24 -11.36 17.86
N GLY A 819 -25.58 -10.10 17.54
CA GLY A 819 -25.80 -9.03 18.51
C GLY A 819 -27.18 -9.05 19.15
N SER A 820 -27.26 -9.63 20.37
CA SER A 820 -28.04 -9.25 21.58
C SER A 820 -29.50 -8.77 21.53
N GLY A 821 -30.09 -8.44 20.38
CA GLY A 821 -31.54 -8.26 20.23
C GLY A 821 -32.25 -9.61 20.19
N ARG A 822 -33.40 -9.72 20.88
CA ARG A 822 -34.27 -10.90 20.81
C ARG A 822 -35.00 -10.99 19.46
N TYR A 823 -34.27 -11.32 18.40
CA TYR A 823 -34.86 -12.06 17.30
C TYR A 823 -35.23 -13.46 17.83
N PRO A 824 -36.44 -13.98 17.58
CA PRO A 824 -36.84 -15.28 18.08
C PRO A 824 -35.97 -16.39 17.47
N GLU A 825 -35.58 -17.37 18.28
CA GLU A 825 -34.62 -18.45 17.98
C GLU A 825 -35.18 -19.52 17.02
N SER A 826 -35.91 -19.11 15.97
CA SER A 826 -36.72 -20.00 15.13
C SER A 826 -36.75 -19.66 13.63
N LYS A 827 -36.01 -18.64 13.16
CA LYS A 827 -36.01 -18.22 11.73
C LYS A 827 -34.65 -17.88 11.11
N TYR A 828 -33.57 -18.49 11.60
CA TYR A 828 -32.45 -18.84 10.73
C TYR A 828 -32.41 -20.36 10.62
N PRO A 829 -32.48 -20.96 9.42
CA PRO A 829 -32.29 -22.40 9.29
C PRO A 829 -30.84 -22.75 9.60
N THR A 830 -30.62 -23.85 10.32
CA THR A 830 -29.28 -24.44 10.53
C THR A 830 -28.82 -25.25 9.29
N ALA A 831 -29.17 -24.76 8.11
CA ALA A 831 -28.96 -25.36 6.79
C ALA A 831 -28.68 -24.21 5.79
N PRO A 832 -27.95 -24.45 4.68
CA PRO A 832 -27.55 -23.39 3.76
C PRO A 832 -28.75 -22.62 3.19
N VAL A 833 -28.71 -21.29 3.31
CA VAL A 833 -29.76 -20.39 2.78
C VAL A 833 -29.53 -20.19 1.28
N ASN A 834 -29.92 -21.20 0.48
CA ASN A 834 -29.88 -21.12 -0.98
C ASN A 834 -31.02 -20.25 -1.57
N ASP A 835 -32.07 -19.96 -0.79
CA ASP A 835 -33.24 -19.20 -1.23
C ASP A 835 -32.99 -17.68 -1.26
N ILE A 836 -32.16 -17.22 -2.21
CA ILE A 836 -32.38 -15.92 -2.84
C ILE A 836 -33.52 -16.12 -3.85
N PRO A 837 -34.75 -15.62 -3.61
CA PRO A 837 -35.84 -15.82 -4.54
C PRO A 837 -35.51 -15.15 -5.88
N PRO A 838 -35.69 -15.83 -7.02
CA PRO A 838 -35.37 -15.26 -8.32
C PRO A 838 -36.18 -13.98 -8.55
N ALA A 839 -35.52 -12.94 -9.06
CA ALA A 839 -36.14 -11.67 -9.38
C ALA A 839 -37.37 -11.91 -10.28
N LYS A 840 -38.53 -11.35 -9.89
CA LYS A 840 -39.80 -11.61 -10.60
C LYS A 840 -39.67 -11.24 -12.07
N LEU A 841 -39.78 -12.26 -12.92
CA LEU A 841 -39.66 -12.15 -14.37
C LEU A 841 -40.61 -11.09 -14.93
N ILE A 842 -40.08 -10.17 -15.73
CA ILE A 842 -40.87 -9.43 -16.71
C ILE A 842 -40.88 -10.33 -17.96
N PRO A 843 -42.03 -10.91 -18.38
CA PRO A 843 -42.09 -11.73 -19.56
C PRO A 843 -41.84 -10.87 -20.81
N GLY A 844 -40.89 -11.30 -21.63
CA GLY A 844 -40.60 -10.74 -22.94
C GLY A 844 -39.84 -11.77 -23.75
N ASP A 845 -40.21 -11.92 -25.02
CA ASP A 845 -39.75 -13.04 -25.84
C ASP A 845 -38.22 -13.12 -25.99
N PRO A 846 -37.66 -14.33 -26.12
CA PRO A 846 -36.24 -14.48 -26.41
C PRO A 846 -35.92 -13.82 -27.74
N LEU A 847 -35.07 -12.79 -27.70
CA LEU A 847 -34.49 -12.20 -28.90
C LEU A 847 -33.70 -13.27 -29.66
N PRO A 848 -33.71 -13.28 -31.01
CA PRO A 848 -32.95 -14.24 -31.78
C PRO A 848 -31.48 -14.16 -31.41
N LEU A 849 -30.86 -15.33 -31.18
CA LEU A 849 -29.45 -15.44 -30.86
C LEU A 849 -28.62 -14.69 -31.92
N PRO A 850 -27.60 -13.89 -31.53
CA PRO A 850 -26.61 -13.47 -32.49
C PRO A 850 -26.00 -14.72 -33.13
N LYS A 851 -25.91 -14.76 -34.45
CA LYS A 851 -25.35 -15.92 -35.16
C LYS A 851 -23.95 -16.20 -34.61
N SER A 852 -23.68 -17.46 -34.28
CA SER A 852 -22.34 -17.93 -33.92
C SER A 852 -21.32 -17.38 -34.92
N PRO A 853 -20.16 -16.85 -34.47
CA PRO A 853 -19.10 -16.45 -35.38
C PRO A 853 -18.77 -17.62 -36.31
N ALA A 854 -18.65 -17.34 -37.61
CA ALA A 854 -18.22 -18.35 -38.56
C ALA A 854 -16.83 -18.88 -38.18
N GLU A 855 -16.62 -20.18 -38.38
CA GLU A 855 -15.37 -20.87 -38.02
C GLU A 855 -14.16 -20.15 -38.65
N GLY A 856 -13.33 -19.53 -37.80
CA GLY A 856 -12.12 -18.80 -38.20
C GLY A 856 -12.03 -17.32 -37.81
N ALA A 857 -13.07 -16.70 -37.23
CA ALA A 857 -13.14 -15.22 -37.09
C ALA A 857 -13.15 -14.62 -35.66
N VAL A 858 -12.86 -15.38 -34.61
CA VAL A 858 -12.45 -14.82 -33.29
C VAL A 858 -11.34 -15.70 -32.71
N LYS A 859 -10.13 -15.16 -32.52
CA LYS A 859 -9.20 -15.73 -31.54
C LYS A 859 -9.70 -15.33 -30.14
N PRO A 860 -9.79 -16.24 -29.16
CA PRO A 860 -10.19 -15.86 -27.81
C PRO A 860 -9.20 -14.83 -27.23
N PRO A 861 -9.64 -13.93 -26.33
CA PRO A 861 -8.73 -13.03 -25.62
C PRO A 861 -7.73 -13.83 -24.77
N ILE A 862 -6.50 -14.00 -25.26
CA ILE A 862 -5.44 -14.73 -24.55
C ILE A 862 -4.90 -13.85 -23.41
N TYR A 863 -5.58 -13.88 -22.27
CA TYR A 863 -5.14 -13.19 -21.06
C TYR A 863 -4.81 -14.15 -19.90
N TRP A 864 -5.52 -15.28 -19.77
CA TRP A 864 -5.37 -16.21 -18.63
C TRP A 864 -5.54 -17.70 -18.98
N ARG A 865 -4.99 -18.18 -20.11
CA ARG A 865 -4.80 -19.63 -20.38
C ARG A 865 -3.31 -19.95 -20.45
N ASP A 866 -2.95 -21.14 -19.96
CA ASP A 866 -1.58 -21.64 -19.73
C ASP A 866 -0.64 -21.57 -20.96
#